data_AF-A0A924KFC4-F1
#
_entry.id   AF-A0A924KFC4-F1
#
_cell.length_a   1.000
_cell.length_b   1.000
_cell.length_c   1.000
_cell.angle_alpha   90.00
_cell.angle_beta   90.00
_cell.angle_gamma   90.00
#
_symmetry.space_group_name_H-M   'P 1'
#
loop_
_entity.id
_entity.type
_entity.pdbx_description
1 polymer ?
#
loop_
_entity_poly.entity_id
_entity_poly.type
_entity_poly.pdbx_seq_one_letter_code
_entity_poly.pdbx_strand_id
1 'polypeptide(L)'
;YRKGLNKYEANGKNYERIYDKNTLFPRTFSDKPEHVKFYKNWMNISEGETPKFWQNFNFFTNYQLGFMYWRYFSWNFIGRQNDIQGQGSLNEGNWLSGIKPIDALHLGDQSKLPPSITTNKGYNLFYGFPFILGMIGLVYLWRKNRNDALAVITLFLCTGIAIILYINQTPLQVRERDYAYVGSFYAFAIVIGLSVLALKEFMAKYKYQKLNLALVTIICLVAPALMAINGWDDHNRSGKTTALEMAKNYLNSCEPNAILFTNADNDTYPLWYVQEVEGIRTDVRVVNLQFLSSESYIDQMKRQQHKSAALPITMHNEQYKDGTRDYLTYYDYGIKDSVELSELLSVLTSDNKDDKIELSDGSFENFMPTQKLKMTIDPNHIIATKTVDIANKGKIANVLEWNFKKQHVLKSDLTMFDILAHNDWKRPVYFAASVSEDTYIGLDKYLYLEGYAYRLLPLKPSTAENFSKTEQTNSNLAYQHYVNKFELGGFKTAKYLDPESRRVMQGTLSFANTLTRNLIQENKVQMAKNVMERTLKAIRLQNCSISDTLNKVGLIQNLYQLGMLSNTNQITAATTSFIAKEFDYILSLKPEQQQSLINDVQIGFFVLQQLDRSTENHQQKELNKAIKEKLKNYDALFMKNFS
;
A
#
# COMPACT_ATOMS: atom_id res chain seq x y z
N TYR A 1 14.47 30.72 8.51
CA TYR A 1 14.09 32.14 8.33
C TYR A 1 13.11 32.25 7.17
N ARG A 2 12.13 33.16 7.23
CA ARG A 2 11.17 33.49 6.16
C ARG A 2 11.27 34.97 5.81
N LYS A 3 10.82 35.36 4.61
CA LYS A 3 10.81 36.76 4.17
C LYS A 3 9.58 37.46 4.75
N GLY A 4 9.77 38.32 5.75
CA GLY A 4 8.73 39.22 6.25
C GLY A 4 8.59 40.47 5.38
N LEU A 5 7.62 41.32 5.72
CA LEU A 5 7.32 42.56 4.97
C LEU A 5 8.55 43.47 4.80
N ASN A 6 9.35 43.63 5.86
CA ASN A 6 10.49 44.56 5.90
C ASN A 6 11.85 43.90 6.13
N LYS A 7 11.89 42.61 6.54
CA LYS A 7 13.14 41.87 6.83
C LYS A 7 12.90 40.36 6.86
N TYR A 8 13.98 39.58 6.80
CA TYR A 8 13.90 38.15 7.11
C TYR A 8 13.69 37.95 8.62
N GLU A 9 12.78 37.06 8.98
CA GLU A 9 12.44 36.70 10.36
C GLU A 9 12.64 35.20 10.59
N ALA A 10 12.91 34.80 11.83
CA ALA A 10 13.09 33.38 12.17
C ALA A 10 11.82 32.59 11.82
N ASN A 11 11.98 31.38 11.27
CA ASN A 11 10.87 30.51 10.87
C ASN A 11 11.04 29.18 11.61
N GLY A 12 10.45 29.09 12.81
CA GLY A 12 10.46 27.90 13.65
C GLY A 12 11.83 27.50 14.23
N LYS A 13 11.84 26.39 14.97
CA LYS A 13 13.04 25.69 15.46
C LYS A 13 13.12 24.33 14.75
N ASN A 14 14.31 23.93 14.33
CA ASN A 14 14.52 22.57 13.84
C ASN A 14 14.58 21.61 15.04
N TYR A 15 13.97 20.44 14.90
CA TYR A 15 14.11 19.37 15.90
C TYR A 15 15.40 18.60 15.64
N GLU A 16 16.25 18.53 16.66
CA GLU A 16 17.41 17.64 16.67
C GLU A 16 17.03 16.36 17.40
N ARG A 17 17.20 15.20 16.76
CA ARG A 17 16.91 13.92 17.40
C ARG A 17 18.04 13.60 18.39
N ILE A 18 17.70 13.58 19.67
CA ILE A 18 18.63 13.16 20.73
C ILE A 18 18.52 11.63 20.87
N TYR A 19 19.63 10.94 20.65
CA TYR A 19 19.70 9.50 20.86
C TYR A 19 19.89 9.20 22.35
N ASP A 20 19.18 8.20 22.86
CA ASP A 20 19.27 7.76 24.24
C ASP A 20 20.63 7.09 24.54
N LYS A 21 21.22 6.42 23.54
CA LYS A 21 22.49 5.68 23.67
C LYS A 21 23.33 5.77 22.39
N ASN A 22 24.64 5.98 22.55
CA ASN A 22 25.60 6.02 21.47
C ASN A 22 26.49 4.77 21.47
N THR A 23 26.75 4.21 20.28
CA THR A 23 27.67 3.06 20.08
C THR A 23 28.63 3.36 18.93
N LEU A 24 29.71 2.58 18.78
CA LEU A 24 30.73 2.80 17.73
C LEU A 24 30.20 2.57 16.31
N PHE A 25 29.11 1.81 16.15
CA PHE A 25 28.53 1.50 14.84
C PHE A 25 27.01 1.24 14.96
N PRO A 26 26.19 2.27 15.23
CA PRO A 26 24.77 2.11 15.45
C PRO A 26 24.06 1.87 14.12
N ARG A 27 23.32 0.75 14.02
CA ARG A 27 22.51 0.38 12.84
C ARG A 27 21.02 0.28 13.15
N THR A 28 20.68 0.56 14.40
CA THR A 28 19.35 0.38 14.97
C THR A 28 18.90 1.72 15.52
N PHE A 29 17.82 2.28 14.96
CA PHE A 29 17.19 3.50 15.44
C PHE A 29 15.75 3.54 14.94
N SER A 30 14.81 3.99 15.78
CA SER A 30 13.43 4.27 15.37
C SER A 30 12.62 4.80 16.55
N ASP A 31 11.71 5.73 16.29
CA ASP A 31 10.66 6.12 17.24
C ASP A 31 9.40 5.24 17.09
N LYS A 32 9.39 4.35 16.08
CA LYS A 32 8.26 3.46 15.75
C LYS A 32 8.33 2.14 16.51
N PRO A 33 7.32 1.77 17.32
CA PRO A 33 7.31 0.53 18.10
C PRO A 33 7.52 -0.75 17.27
N GLU A 34 6.98 -0.80 16.06
CA GLU A 34 7.09 -1.95 15.15
C GLU A 34 8.54 -2.18 14.68
N HIS A 35 9.32 -1.12 14.46
CA HIS A 35 10.73 -1.27 14.12
C HIS A 35 11.52 -1.80 15.33
N VAL A 36 11.21 -1.33 16.55
CA VAL A 36 11.85 -1.83 17.78
C VAL A 36 11.59 -3.32 17.96
N LYS A 37 10.34 -3.77 17.76
CA LYS A 37 9.97 -5.20 17.79
C LYS A 37 10.74 -5.99 16.72
N PHE A 38 10.81 -5.48 15.50
CA PHE A 38 11.56 -6.13 14.42
C PHE A 38 13.04 -6.29 14.77
N TYR A 39 13.69 -5.23 15.24
CA TYR A 39 15.09 -5.25 15.66
C TYR A 39 15.34 -6.30 16.73
N LYS A 40 14.50 -6.33 17.78
CA LYS A 40 14.61 -7.30 18.86
C LYS A 40 14.49 -8.74 18.34
N ASN A 41 13.52 -9.00 17.48
CA ASN A 41 13.29 -10.33 16.92
C ASN A 41 14.44 -10.77 15.99
N TRP A 42 14.87 -9.90 15.06
CA TRP A 42 15.92 -10.23 14.08
C TRP A 42 17.29 -10.43 14.73
N MET A 43 17.63 -9.64 15.74
CA MET A 43 18.92 -9.69 16.43
C MET A 43 18.91 -10.55 17.70
N ASN A 44 17.75 -11.15 18.04
CA ASN A 44 17.53 -11.90 19.28
C ASN A 44 17.95 -11.12 20.55
N ILE A 45 17.38 -9.93 20.72
CA ILE A 45 17.67 -9.02 21.85
C ILE A 45 16.54 -9.11 22.88
N SER A 46 16.90 -9.27 24.16
CA SER A 46 15.93 -9.35 25.24
C SER A 46 15.30 -7.99 25.53
N GLU A 47 14.16 -8.00 26.21
CA GLU A 47 13.51 -6.75 26.62
C GLU A 47 14.38 -5.95 27.60
N GLY A 48 14.48 -4.63 27.39
CA GLY A 48 15.34 -3.74 28.20
C GLY A 48 16.82 -3.73 27.82
N GLU A 49 17.29 -4.66 26.98
CA GLU A 49 18.69 -4.69 26.54
C GLU A 49 18.98 -3.67 25.43
N THR A 50 20.21 -3.16 25.42
CA THR A 50 20.70 -2.27 24.36
C THR A 50 21.49 -3.04 23.33
N PRO A 51 21.30 -2.78 22.01
CA PRO A 51 22.10 -3.41 20.96
C PRO A 51 23.60 -3.17 21.15
N LYS A 52 24.37 -4.26 21.28
CA LYS A 52 25.84 -4.25 21.35
C LYS A 52 26.46 -4.05 19.97
N PHE A 53 27.77 -3.78 19.92
CA PHE A 53 28.50 -3.60 18.65
C PHE A 53 28.29 -4.78 17.69
N TRP A 54 28.50 -6.01 18.14
CA TRP A 54 28.35 -7.20 17.29
C TRP A 54 26.92 -7.47 16.85
N GLN A 55 25.91 -7.06 17.63
CA GLN A 55 24.51 -7.16 17.22
C GLN A 55 24.21 -6.18 16.08
N ASN A 56 24.68 -4.93 16.18
CA ASN A 56 24.56 -3.96 15.09
C ASN A 56 25.36 -4.37 13.85
N PHE A 57 26.57 -4.92 14.03
CA PHE A 57 27.37 -5.44 12.93
C PHE A 57 26.66 -6.62 12.23
N ASN A 58 26.11 -7.56 12.99
CA ASN A 58 25.35 -8.69 12.45
C ASN A 58 24.06 -8.23 11.76
N PHE A 59 23.39 -7.20 12.28
CA PHE A 59 22.24 -6.59 11.60
C PHE A 59 22.64 -5.96 10.26
N PHE A 60 23.76 -5.24 10.24
CA PHE A 60 24.33 -4.69 9.01
C PHE A 60 24.64 -5.78 7.99
N THR A 61 25.32 -6.86 8.38
CA THR A 61 25.72 -7.92 7.44
C THR A 61 24.54 -8.79 6.99
N ASN A 62 23.67 -9.22 7.91
CA ASN A 62 22.59 -10.16 7.59
C ASN A 62 21.35 -9.47 7.01
N TYR A 63 20.92 -8.34 7.59
CA TYR A 63 19.72 -7.65 7.13
C TYR A 63 20.07 -6.62 6.05
N GLN A 64 20.91 -5.63 6.36
CA GLN A 64 21.12 -4.50 5.43
C GLN A 64 21.95 -4.89 4.20
N LEU A 65 23.01 -5.70 4.35
CA LEU A 65 23.77 -6.23 3.22
C LEU A 65 23.13 -7.50 2.67
N GLY A 66 22.83 -8.49 3.50
CA GLY A 66 22.26 -9.77 3.06
C GLY A 66 20.86 -9.60 2.47
N PHE A 67 19.87 -9.30 3.32
CA PHE A 67 18.48 -9.21 2.93
C PHE A 67 18.16 -8.00 2.03
N MET A 68 18.71 -6.82 2.29
CA MET A 68 18.35 -5.62 1.52
C MET A 68 19.20 -5.37 0.28
N TYR A 69 20.40 -5.95 0.15
CA TYR A 69 21.25 -5.69 -1.03
C TYR A 69 21.57 -6.93 -1.83
N TRP A 70 22.20 -7.93 -1.21
CA TRP A 70 22.58 -9.16 -1.88
C TRP A 70 21.36 -9.90 -2.41
N ARG A 71 20.21 -9.86 -1.73
CA ARG A 71 18.93 -10.37 -2.26
C ARG A 71 18.54 -9.70 -3.58
N TYR A 72 18.54 -8.37 -3.66
CA TYR A 72 18.20 -7.65 -4.89
C TYR A 72 19.25 -7.84 -5.99
N PHE A 73 20.52 -7.88 -5.62
CA PHE A 73 21.59 -8.23 -6.55
C PHE A 73 21.35 -9.62 -7.15
N SER A 74 21.01 -10.60 -6.30
CA SER A 74 20.67 -11.97 -6.73
C SER A 74 19.42 -12.03 -7.59
N TRP A 75 18.39 -11.21 -7.35
CA TRP A 75 17.21 -11.13 -8.24
C TRP A 75 17.59 -10.86 -9.70
N ASN A 76 18.60 -10.03 -9.92
CA ASN A 76 19.03 -9.61 -11.25
C ASN A 76 20.00 -10.60 -11.90
N PHE A 77 20.84 -11.29 -11.12
CA PHE A 77 21.96 -12.08 -11.66
C PHE A 77 21.93 -13.58 -11.34
N ILE A 78 21.01 -14.03 -10.49
CA ILE A 78 20.82 -15.44 -10.11
C ILE A 78 19.39 -15.91 -10.39
N GLY A 79 18.40 -15.11 -9.97
CA GLY A 79 16.97 -15.35 -10.17
C GLY A 79 16.15 -14.88 -8.96
N ARG A 80 14.82 -14.90 -9.11
CA ARG A 80 13.85 -14.27 -8.20
C ARG A 80 12.73 -15.24 -7.86
N GLN A 81 12.39 -15.33 -6.57
CA GLN A 81 11.31 -16.20 -6.09
C GLN A 81 9.92 -15.65 -6.45
N ASN A 82 9.70 -14.34 -6.29
CA ASN A 82 8.45 -13.67 -6.66
C ASN A 82 8.57 -12.16 -6.60
N ASP A 83 7.53 -11.49 -7.10
CA ASP A 83 7.37 -10.04 -7.09
C ASP A 83 6.87 -9.43 -5.77
N ILE A 84 6.62 -10.24 -4.74
CA ILE A 84 6.06 -9.77 -3.46
C ILE A 84 7.15 -9.11 -2.61
N GLN A 85 6.78 -8.05 -1.92
CA GLN A 85 7.68 -7.41 -0.97
C GLN A 85 7.97 -8.35 0.21
N GLY A 86 9.26 -8.61 0.46
CA GLY A 86 9.69 -9.40 1.62
C GLY A 86 10.02 -8.55 2.85
N GLN A 87 9.83 -9.11 4.04
CA GLN A 87 10.36 -8.59 5.32
C GLN A 87 11.21 -9.64 6.05
N GLY A 88 11.79 -10.59 5.30
CA GLY A 88 12.55 -11.72 5.83
C GLY A 88 11.74 -13.00 6.00
N SER A 89 10.52 -13.04 5.46
CA SER A 89 9.68 -14.24 5.36
C SER A 89 10.23 -15.23 4.33
N LEU A 90 9.82 -16.50 4.44
CA LEU A 90 10.30 -17.60 3.59
C LEU A 90 9.75 -17.52 2.15
N ASN A 91 8.54 -16.98 2.01
CA ASN A 91 7.74 -17.04 0.79
C ASN A 91 7.65 -15.71 0.04
N GLU A 92 8.24 -14.62 0.54
CA GLU A 92 8.11 -13.29 -0.08
C GLU A 92 9.46 -12.67 -0.39
N GLY A 93 9.63 -12.30 -1.65
CA GLY A 93 10.75 -11.50 -2.11
C GLY A 93 12.11 -12.19 -2.05
N ASN A 94 12.23 -13.50 -1.87
CA ASN A 94 13.57 -14.10 -1.87
C ASN A 94 14.18 -14.16 -3.27
N TRP A 95 15.49 -14.36 -3.33
CA TRP A 95 16.14 -14.80 -4.57
C TRP A 95 16.01 -16.32 -4.68
N LEU A 96 16.09 -16.84 -5.89
CA LEU A 96 16.03 -18.28 -6.16
C LEU A 96 16.83 -18.58 -7.43
N SER A 97 17.66 -19.62 -7.43
CA SER A 97 18.50 -19.97 -8.57
C SER A 97 17.79 -20.84 -9.61
N GLY A 98 16.86 -21.70 -9.19
CA GLY A 98 16.29 -22.76 -10.02
C GLY A 98 17.00 -24.11 -9.84
N ILE A 99 18.05 -24.16 -9.02
CA ILE A 99 18.77 -25.38 -8.64
C ILE A 99 18.23 -25.83 -7.28
N LYS A 100 17.25 -26.75 -7.31
CA LYS A 100 16.47 -27.17 -6.13
C LYS A 100 17.30 -27.44 -4.87
N PRO A 101 18.43 -28.17 -4.90
CA PRO A 101 19.23 -28.40 -3.69
C PRO A 101 19.85 -27.13 -3.10
N ILE A 102 20.23 -26.15 -3.93
CA ILE A 102 20.79 -24.87 -3.49
C ILE A 102 19.69 -24.02 -2.88
N ASP A 103 18.55 -23.92 -3.57
CA ASP A 103 17.42 -23.12 -3.14
C ASP A 103 16.81 -23.67 -1.82
N ALA A 104 16.81 -25.00 -1.65
CA ALA A 104 16.32 -25.65 -0.44
C ALA A 104 17.12 -25.30 0.83
N LEU A 105 18.36 -24.81 0.71
CA LEU A 105 19.17 -24.40 1.87
C LEU A 105 18.56 -23.24 2.63
N HIS A 106 17.82 -22.35 1.95
CA HIS A 106 17.24 -21.15 2.57
C HIS A 106 15.74 -20.98 2.33
N LEU A 107 15.12 -21.75 1.42
CA LEU A 107 13.68 -21.67 1.10
C LEU A 107 12.88 -22.92 1.51
N GLY A 108 13.52 -23.96 2.05
CA GLY A 108 12.85 -25.22 2.37
C GLY A 108 12.52 -26.06 1.13
N ASP A 109 11.54 -26.97 1.23
CA ASP A 109 11.25 -27.93 0.15
C ASP A 109 10.93 -27.23 -1.18
N GLN A 110 11.62 -27.62 -2.26
CA GLN A 110 11.43 -27.10 -3.62
C GLN A 110 10.76 -28.12 -4.56
N SER A 111 10.32 -29.26 -4.04
CA SER A 111 9.67 -30.32 -4.81
C SER A 111 8.15 -30.12 -4.95
N LYS A 112 7.53 -29.43 -3.98
CA LYS A 112 6.07 -29.21 -3.89
C LYS A 112 5.68 -27.74 -3.96
N LEU A 113 6.39 -26.93 -4.75
CA LEU A 113 6.10 -25.49 -4.86
C LEU A 113 4.64 -25.24 -5.29
N PRO A 114 3.90 -24.36 -4.60
CA PRO A 114 2.48 -24.17 -4.84
C PRO A 114 2.22 -23.11 -5.94
N PRO A 115 0.96 -22.94 -6.39
CA PRO A 115 0.63 -21.98 -7.43
C PRO A 115 0.96 -20.51 -7.09
N SER A 116 0.90 -20.11 -5.81
CA SER A 116 1.29 -18.76 -5.36
C SER A 116 2.73 -18.40 -5.74
N ILE A 117 3.61 -19.40 -5.84
CA ILE A 117 5.01 -19.24 -6.26
C ILE A 117 5.14 -19.49 -7.76
N THR A 118 4.72 -20.66 -8.24
CA THR A 118 5.01 -21.13 -9.60
C THR A 118 4.24 -20.39 -10.71
N THR A 119 3.13 -19.73 -10.38
CA THR A 119 2.36 -18.91 -11.33
C THR A 119 2.59 -17.41 -11.15
N ASN A 120 3.43 -17.02 -10.17
CA ASN A 120 3.85 -15.64 -10.00
C ASN A 120 4.74 -15.25 -11.18
N LYS A 121 4.45 -14.11 -11.83
CA LYS A 121 5.23 -13.68 -12.99
C LYS A 121 6.66 -13.28 -12.63
N GLY A 122 6.91 -12.87 -11.40
CA GLY A 122 8.26 -12.57 -10.90
C GLY A 122 9.03 -13.82 -10.46
N TYR A 123 8.55 -15.03 -10.76
CA TYR A 123 9.28 -16.29 -10.56
C TYR A 123 10.27 -16.50 -11.72
N ASN A 124 11.48 -15.96 -11.57
CA ASN A 124 12.45 -15.82 -12.64
C ASN A 124 13.67 -16.73 -12.37
N LEU A 125 13.99 -17.64 -13.29
CA LEU A 125 15.09 -18.61 -13.14
C LEU A 125 16.26 -18.30 -14.06
N PHE A 126 17.34 -17.75 -13.53
CA PHE A 126 18.56 -17.46 -14.32
C PHE A 126 19.71 -18.44 -14.04
N TYR A 127 19.55 -19.38 -13.10
CA TYR A 127 20.51 -20.43 -12.76
C TYR A 127 21.92 -19.93 -12.42
N GLY A 128 22.04 -18.65 -12.01
CA GLY A 128 23.33 -18.02 -11.71
C GLY A 128 24.22 -17.73 -12.93
N PHE A 129 23.76 -17.96 -14.16
CA PHE A 129 24.58 -17.73 -15.36
C PHE A 129 25.09 -16.28 -15.47
N PRO A 130 24.25 -15.24 -15.32
CA PRO A 130 24.74 -13.85 -15.37
C PRO A 130 25.77 -13.57 -14.27
N PHE A 131 25.54 -14.06 -13.05
CA PHE A 131 26.48 -13.92 -11.94
C PHE A 131 27.85 -14.55 -12.24
N ILE A 132 27.87 -15.79 -12.73
CA ILE A 132 29.11 -16.51 -13.06
C ILE A 132 29.90 -15.77 -14.15
N LEU A 133 29.22 -15.30 -15.21
CA LEU A 133 29.85 -14.51 -16.26
C LEU A 133 30.46 -13.21 -15.70
N GLY A 134 29.72 -12.50 -14.83
CA GLY A 134 30.23 -11.28 -14.19
C GLY A 134 31.50 -11.52 -13.38
N MET A 135 31.57 -12.62 -12.63
CA MET A 135 32.77 -13.01 -11.89
C MET A 135 33.95 -13.34 -12.81
N ILE A 136 33.71 -14.07 -13.90
CA ILE A 136 34.74 -14.36 -14.92
C ILE A 136 35.30 -13.06 -15.51
N GLY A 137 34.42 -12.13 -15.89
CA GLY A 137 34.82 -10.86 -16.47
C GLY A 137 35.55 -9.94 -15.49
N LEU A 138 35.18 -9.95 -14.21
CA LEU A 138 35.89 -9.20 -13.17
C LEU A 138 37.32 -9.74 -12.98
N VAL A 139 37.48 -11.06 -12.88
CA VAL A 139 38.81 -11.70 -12.79
C VAL A 139 39.64 -11.41 -14.03
N TYR A 140 39.03 -11.41 -15.21
CA TYR A 140 39.69 -11.06 -16.46
C TYR A 140 40.18 -9.60 -16.46
N LEU A 141 39.31 -8.65 -16.10
CA LEU A 141 39.67 -7.24 -16.02
C LEU A 141 40.81 -7.02 -15.02
N TRP A 142 40.73 -7.63 -13.83
CA TRP A 142 41.78 -7.55 -12.81
C TRP A 142 43.15 -8.05 -13.31
N ARG A 143 43.16 -9.11 -14.11
CA ARG A 143 44.39 -9.66 -14.70
C ARG A 143 44.96 -8.80 -15.82
N LYS A 144 44.11 -8.12 -16.59
CA LYS A 144 44.51 -7.29 -17.74
C LYS A 144 44.90 -5.87 -17.33
N ASN A 145 44.08 -5.22 -16.51
CA ASN A 145 44.35 -3.88 -16.00
C ASN A 145 43.74 -3.70 -14.60
N ARG A 146 44.60 -3.64 -13.59
CA ARG A 146 44.19 -3.45 -12.20
C ARG A 146 43.54 -2.09 -11.95
N ASN A 147 43.97 -1.04 -12.64
CA ASN A 147 43.44 0.31 -12.43
C ASN A 147 41.99 0.39 -12.91
N ASP A 148 41.69 -0.17 -14.08
CA ASP A 148 40.32 -0.22 -14.60
C ASP A 148 39.44 -1.12 -13.72
N ALA A 149 39.98 -2.26 -13.26
CA ALA A 149 39.28 -3.14 -12.34
C ALA A 149 38.93 -2.44 -11.02
N LEU A 150 39.88 -1.69 -10.45
CA LEU A 150 39.66 -0.89 -9.25
C LEU A 150 38.60 0.19 -9.49
N ALA A 151 38.63 0.88 -10.63
CA ALA A 151 37.61 1.88 -10.97
C ALA A 151 36.19 1.27 -11.01
N VAL A 152 36.03 0.11 -11.64
CA VAL A 152 34.73 -0.59 -11.70
C VAL A 152 34.30 -1.11 -10.33
N ILE A 153 35.22 -1.67 -9.53
CA ILE A 153 34.94 -2.11 -8.16
C ILE A 153 34.52 -0.93 -7.28
N THR A 154 35.23 0.20 -7.36
CA THR A 154 34.88 1.41 -6.62
C THR A 154 33.49 1.91 -7.02
N LEU A 155 33.18 1.94 -8.31
CA LEU A 155 31.85 2.29 -8.79
C LEU A 155 30.78 1.35 -8.20
N PHE A 156 31.00 0.04 -8.25
CA PHE A 156 30.11 -0.97 -7.66
C PHE A 156 29.90 -0.76 -6.15
N LEU A 157 30.97 -0.52 -5.39
CA LEU A 157 30.90 -0.33 -3.95
C LEU A 157 30.21 0.97 -3.57
N CYS A 158 30.55 2.08 -4.24
CA CYS A 158 30.00 3.40 -3.94
C CYS A 158 28.52 3.53 -4.32
N THR A 159 28.08 2.87 -5.38
CA THR A 159 26.68 2.89 -5.85
C THR A 159 25.82 1.75 -5.32
N GLY A 160 26.35 0.94 -4.40
CA GLY A 160 25.65 -0.14 -3.73
C GLY A 160 25.87 -0.12 -2.22
N ILE A 161 26.95 -0.75 -1.77
CA ILE A 161 27.26 -0.97 -0.34
C ILE A 161 27.39 0.36 0.44
N ALA A 162 28.03 1.38 -0.14
CA ALA A 162 28.22 2.66 0.54
C ALA A 162 26.90 3.41 0.78
N ILE A 163 25.92 3.27 -0.11
CA ILE A 163 24.58 3.85 0.05
C ILE A 163 23.90 3.28 1.29
N ILE A 164 24.04 1.97 1.53
CA ILE A 164 23.46 1.29 2.69
C ILE A 164 24.13 1.75 3.98
N LEU A 165 25.45 1.87 3.95
CA LEU A 165 26.24 2.38 5.06
C LEU A 165 25.78 3.79 5.44
N TYR A 166 25.64 4.67 4.45
CA TYR A 166 25.27 6.08 4.63
C TYR A 166 23.80 6.27 5.07
N ILE A 167 22.85 5.67 4.35
CA ILE A 167 21.41 5.99 4.53
C ILE A 167 20.86 5.48 5.85
N ASN A 168 21.44 4.45 6.45
CA ASN A 168 20.92 4.03 7.76
C ASN A 168 19.71 3.08 7.69
N GLN A 169 19.36 2.50 6.54
CA GLN A 169 17.95 2.15 6.26
C GLN A 169 17.30 1.30 7.37
N THR A 170 16.14 1.77 7.87
CA THR A 170 15.34 1.08 8.90
C THR A 170 14.67 -0.18 8.32
N PRO A 171 14.29 -1.16 9.17
CA PRO A 171 13.51 -2.30 8.74
C PRO A 171 12.08 -1.87 8.35
N LEU A 172 11.29 -2.83 7.85
CA LEU A 172 9.87 -2.63 7.53
C LEU A 172 9.64 -1.46 6.57
N GLN A 173 10.44 -1.40 5.50
CA GLN A 173 10.23 -0.43 4.43
C GLN A 173 8.83 -0.64 3.82
N VAL A 174 8.21 0.43 3.32
CA VAL A 174 6.85 0.39 2.74
C VAL A 174 6.78 -0.24 1.35
N ARG A 175 7.94 -0.44 0.71
CA ARG A 175 8.12 -1.14 -0.58
C ARG A 175 9.58 -1.55 -0.75
N GLU A 176 9.83 -2.40 -1.74
CA GLU A 176 11.20 -2.75 -2.15
C GLU A 176 11.94 -1.50 -2.68
N ARG A 177 13.23 -1.37 -2.36
CA ARG A 177 14.08 -0.21 -2.72
C ARG A 177 15.31 -0.58 -3.55
N ASP A 178 15.20 -1.63 -4.33
CA ASP A 178 16.24 -2.08 -5.28
C ASP A 178 16.71 -0.98 -6.24
N TYR A 179 15.81 -0.07 -6.63
CA TYR A 179 16.13 1.09 -7.47
C TYR A 179 17.25 1.99 -6.91
N ALA A 180 17.47 2.01 -5.59
CA ALA A 180 18.55 2.77 -4.96
C ALA A 180 19.95 2.19 -5.28
N TYR A 181 20.02 0.94 -5.75
CA TYR A 181 21.27 0.21 -5.98
C TYR A 181 21.54 -0.08 -7.46
N VAL A 182 20.69 0.43 -8.37
CA VAL A 182 20.80 0.15 -9.82
C VAL A 182 22.16 0.52 -10.39
N GLY A 183 22.83 1.54 -9.84
CA GLY A 183 24.18 1.91 -10.24
C GLY A 183 25.20 0.77 -10.07
N SER A 184 25.10 -0.02 -8.98
CA SER A 184 26.01 -1.14 -8.77
C SER A 184 25.68 -2.30 -9.71
N PHE A 185 24.41 -2.47 -10.07
CA PHE A 185 23.98 -3.48 -11.03
C PHE A 185 24.52 -3.17 -12.43
N TYR A 186 24.52 -1.89 -12.83
CA TYR A 186 25.17 -1.45 -14.07
C TYR A 186 26.68 -1.68 -14.06
N ALA A 187 27.36 -1.39 -12.94
CA ALA A 187 28.79 -1.70 -12.81
C ALA A 187 29.08 -3.20 -12.98
N PHE A 188 28.23 -4.07 -12.42
CA PHE A 188 28.36 -5.52 -12.59
C PHE A 188 28.04 -5.98 -14.02
N ALA A 189 27.08 -5.36 -14.70
CA ALA A 189 26.77 -5.65 -16.10
C ALA A 189 27.96 -5.37 -17.06
N ILE A 190 28.78 -4.36 -16.77
CA ILE A 190 30.02 -4.08 -17.53
C ILE A 190 30.95 -5.31 -17.49
N VAL A 191 31.17 -5.88 -16.31
CA VAL A 191 32.06 -7.05 -16.18
C VAL A 191 31.43 -8.32 -16.77
N ILE A 192 30.10 -8.47 -16.75
CA ILE A 192 29.42 -9.54 -17.51
C ILE A 192 29.81 -9.45 -18.99
N GLY A 193 29.81 -8.25 -19.60
CA GLY A 193 30.24 -8.07 -20.99
C GLY A 193 31.71 -8.46 -21.23
N LEU A 194 32.60 -8.12 -20.29
CA LEU A 194 34.04 -8.46 -20.39
C LEU A 194 34.32 -9.96 -20.29
N SER A 195 33.39 -10.75 -19.74
CA SER A 195 33.50 -12.21 -19.71
C SER A 195 33.60 -12.83 -21.11
N VAL A 196 33.02 -12.19 -22.12
CA VAL A 196 33.09 -12.63 -23.53
C VAL A 196 34.55 -12.62 -24.00
N LEU A 197 35.32 -11.59 -23.64
CA LEU A 197 36.74 -11.49 -23.97
C LEU A 197 37.54 -12.56 -23.24
N ALA A 198 37.24 -12.80 -21.96
CA ALA A 198 37.88 -13.83 -21.16
C ALA A 198 37.70 -15.24 -21.77
N LEU A 199 36.47 -15.57 -22.14
CA LEU A 199 36.12 -16.86 -22.74
C LEU A 199 36.70 -16.99 -24.14
N LYS A 200 36.70 -15.93 -24.95
CA LYS A 200 37.35 -15.89 -26.27
C LYS A 200 38.85 -16.20 -26.15
N GLU A 201 39.57 -15.51 -25.26
CA GLU A 201 41.01 -15.73 -25.06
C GLU A 201 41.31 -17.13 -24.52
N PHE A 202 40.49 -17.62 -23.59
CA PHE A 202 40.63 -18.99 -23.07
C PHE A 202 40.46 -20.02 -24.18
N MET A 203 39.43 -19.87 -25.01
CA MET A 203 39.12 -20.80 -26.10
C MET A 203 40.07 -20.67 -27.29
N ALA A 204 40.71 -19.51 -27.50
CA ALA A 204 41.71 -19.30 -28.55
C ALA A 204 42.96 -20.19 -28.39
N LYS A 205 43.19 -20.76 -27.19
CA LYS A 205 44.27 -21.72 -26.93
C LYS A 205 44.06 -23.08 -27.59
N TYR A 206 42.88 -23.35 -28.14
CA TYR A 206 42.55 -24.63 -28.78
C TYR A 206 42.56 -24.53 -30.32
N LYS A 207 42.72 -25.68 -30.97
CA LYS A 207 43.05 -25.83 -32.41
C LYS A 207 41.99 -25.25 -33.38
N TYR A 208 40.73 -25.11 -32.99
CA TYR A 208 39.61 -24.71 -33.88
C TYR A 208 39.06 -23.30 -33.59
N GLN A 209 39.86 -22.26 -33.86
CA GLN A 209 39.57 -20.88 -33.44
C GLN A 209 38.22 -20.31 -33.93
N LYS A 210 37.79 -20.61 -35.17
CA LYS A 210 36.48 -20.14 -35.68
C LYS A 210 35.30 -20.81 -34.98
N LEU A 211 35.38 -22.12 -34.76
CA LEU A 211 34.36 -22.89 -34.02
C LEU A 211 34.28 -22.42 -32.55
N ASN A 212 35.43 -22.13 -31.97
CA ASN A 212 35.56 -21.63 -30.61
C ASN A 212 34.89 -20.27 -30.42
N LEU A 213 35.02 -19.35 -31.38
CA LEU A 213 34.35 -18.05 -31.33
C LEU A 213 32.82 -18.19 -31.39
N ALA A 214 32.31 -19.07 -32.26
CA ALA A 214 30.89 -19.36 -32.35
C ALA A 214 30.37 -19.96 -31.02
N LEU A 215 31.09 -20.92 -30.44
CA LEU A 215 30.73 -21.53 -29.16
C LEU A 215 30.72 -20.52 -28.01
N VAL A 216 31.74 -19.66 -27.90
CA VAL A 216 31.78 -18.59 -26.89
C VAL A 216 30.59 -17.65 -27.04
N THR A 217 30.26 -17.27 -28.27
CA THR A 217 29.10 -16.41 -28.54
C THR A 217 27.81 -17.07 -28.07
N ILE A 218 27.61 -18.36 -28.39
CA ILE A 218 26.43 -19.12 -27.95
C ILE A 218 26.36 -19.17 -26.42
N ILE A 219 27.46 -19.52 -25.74
CA ILE A 219 27.53 -19.60 -24.27
C ILE A 219 27.17 -18.25 -23.64
N CYS A 220 27.76 -17.16 -24.14
CA CYS A 220 27.51 -15.83 -23.61
C CYS A 220 26.09 -15.32 -23.89
N LEU A 221 25.44 -15.77 -24.97
CA LEU A 221 24.04 -15.44 -25.26
C LEU A 221 23.04 -16.18 -24.38
N VAL A 222 23.43 -17.27 -23.69
CA VAL A 222 22.54 -17.99 -22.76
C VAL A 222 22.04 -17.07 -21.65
N ALA A 223 22.91 -16.25 -21.05
CA ALA A 223 22.53 -15.33 -19.98
C ALA A 223 21.44 -14.32 -20.41
N PRO A 224 21.65 -13.47 -21.43
CA PRO A 224 20.61 -12.53 -21.87
C PRO A 224 19.37 -13.25 -22.45
N ALA A 225 19.52 -14.42 -23.07
CA ALA A 225 18.36 -15.20 -23.55
C ALA A 225 17.50 -15.71 -22.38
N LEU A 226 18.12 -16.25 -21.32
CA LEU A 226 17.40 -16.68 -20.12
C LEU A 226 16.71 -15.52 -19.42
N MET A 227 17.39 -14.38 -19.30
CA MET A 227 16.81 -13.17 -18.70
C MET A 227 15.62 -12.65 -19.52
N ALA A 228 15.70 -12.68 -20.84
CA ALA A 228 14.59 -12.31 -21.71
C ALA A 228 13.43 -13.32 -21.61
N ILE A 229 13.68 -14.62 -21.66
CA ILE A 229 12.61 -15.64 -21.62
C ILE A 229 11.90 -15.64 -20.25
N ASN A 230 12.66 -15.58 -19.16
CA ASN A 230 12.11 -15.72 -17.81
C ASN A 230 11.74 -14.38 -17.14
N GLY A 231 12.08 -13.23 -17.73
CA GLY A 231 11.80 -11.91 -17.14
C GLY A 231 11.06 -10.96 -18.06
N TRP A 232 10.56 -11.41 -19.22
CA TRP A 232 9.82 -10.50 -20.10
C TRP A 232 8.39 -10.24 -19.62
N ASP A 233 7.73 -11.23 -19.03
CA ASP A 233 6.31 -11.17 -18.72
C ASP A 233 6.01 -10.30 -17.48
N ASP A 234 6.86 -10.31 -16.46
CA ASP A 234 6.82 -9.39 -15.30
C ASP A 234 7.34 -7.98 -15.62
N HIS A 235 8.05 -7.78 -16.74
CA HIS A 235 8.44 -6.46 -17.25
C HIS A 235 7.46 -5.90 -18.29
N ASN A 236 6.55 -6.73 -18.82
CA ASN A 236 5.61 -6.30 -19.84
C ASN A 236 4.52 -5.38 -19.26
N ARG A 237 4.59 -4.09 -19.60
CA ARG A 237 3.59 -3.07 -19.21
C ARG A 237 2.51 -2.84 -20.27
N SER A 238 2.45 -3.65 -21.34
CA SER A 238 1.47 -3.50 -22.41
C SER A 238 0.04 -3.63 -21.90
N GLY A 239 -0.82 -2.69 -22.31
CA GLY A 239 -2.21 -2.63 -21.89
C GLY A 239 -2.43 -2.31 -20.41
N LYS A 240 -1.39 -1.86 -19.68
CA LYS A 240 -1.50 -1.53 -18.25
C LYS A 240 -2.07 -0.14 -18.05
N THR A 241 -3.40 -0.03 -18.07
CA THR A 241 -4.16 1.20 -17.84
C THR A 241 -4.67 1.34 -16.41
N THR A 242 -4.33 0.41 -15.50
CA THR A 242 -4.88 0.32 -14.14
C THR A 242 -4.72 1.61 -13.32
N ALA A 243 -3.56 2.27 -13.37
CA ALA A 243 -3.34 3.51 -12.64
C ALA A 243 -4.18 4.69 -13.17
N LEU A 244 -4.31 4.79 -14.50
CA LEU A 244 -5.14 5.78 -15.18
C LEU A 244 -6.62 5.58 -14.86
N GLU A 245 -7.10 4.35 -14.99
CA GLU A 245 -8.48 3.97 -14.69
C GLU A 245 -8.80 4.17 -13.21
N MET A 246 -7.87 3.81 -12.31
CA MET A 246 -8.00 4.08 -10.88
C MET A 246 -8.22 5.57 -10.61
N ALA A 247 -7.37 6.43 -11.18
CA ALA A 247 -7.46 7.87 -11.00
C ALA A 247 -8.78 8.45 -11.52
N LYS A 248 -9.21 8.03 -12.72
CA LYS A 248 -10.51 8.41 -13.28
C LYS A 248 -11.65 7.97 -12.36
N ASN A 249 -11.61 6.75 -11.83
CA ASN A 249 -12.65 6.21 -10.97
C ASN A 249 -12.73 6.92 -9.62
N TYR A 250 -11.61 7.34 -9.03
CA TYR A 250 -11.60 8.22 -7.85
C TYR A 250 -12.39 9.50 -8.11
N LEU A 251 -12.06 10.23 -9.18
CA LEU A 251 -12.76 11.45 -9.51
C LEU A 251 -14.23 11.18 -9.88
N ASN A 252 -14.50 10.10 -10.61
CA ASN A 252 -15.85 9.69 -10.99
C ASN A 252 -16.71 9.18 -9.81
N SER A 253 -16.11 8.90 -8.66
CA SER A 253 -16.82 8.62 -7.39
C SER A 253 -17.36 9.89 -6.73
N CYS A 254 -16.85 11.06 -7.13
CA CYS A 254 -17.22 12.34 -6.52
C CYS A 254 -18.36 13.01 -7.30
N GLU A 255 -19.30 13.61 -6.59
CA GLU A 255 -20.30 14.52 -7.19
C GLU A 255 -19.66 15.79 -7.81
N PRO A 256 -20.39 16.54 -8.66
CA PRO A 256 -19.86 17.74 -9.29
C PRO A 256 -19.36 18.80 -8.29
N ASN A 257 -18.27 19.49 -8.63
CA ASN A 257 -17.65 20.56 -7.82
C ASN A 257 -17.21 20.13 -6.39
N ALA A 258 -17.03 18.82 -6.18
CA ALA A 258 -16.62 18.26 -4.89
C ALA A 258 -15.23 18.73 -4.43
N ILE A 259 -14.98 18.61 -3.12
CA ILE A 259 -13.66 18.68 -2.50
C ILE A 259 -13.27 17.24 -2.15
N LEU A 260 -12.14 16.77 -2.66
CA LEU A 260 -11.61 15.43 -2.40
C LEU A 260 -10.28 15.56 -1.62
N PHE A 261 -10.30 15.19 -0.35
CA PHE A 261 -9.10 15.10 0.47
C PHE A 261 -8.35 13.80 0.18
N THR A 262 -7.06 13.94 -0.13
CA THR A 262 -6.11 12.86 -0.37
C THR A 262 -4.89 13.00 0.54
N ASN A 263 -4.06 11.95 0.58
CA ASN A 263 -2.83 11.96 1.35
C ASN A 263 -1.68 11.38 0.52
N ALA A 264 -0.48 11.92 0.67
CA ALA A 264 0.73 11.45 -0.01
C ALA A 264 0.66 11.46 -1.56
N ASP A 265 1.73 10.96 -2.17
CA ASP A 265 1.97 10.93 -3.61
C ASP A 265 1.05 9.94 -4.34
N ASN A 266 0.89 8.71 -3.83
CA ASN A 266 0.14 7.64 -4.49
C ASN A 266 -1.35 7.93 -4.65
N ASP A 267 -1.97 8.66 -3.71
CA ASP A 267 -3.40 9.01 -3.79
C ASP A 267 -3.65 10.32 -4.53
N THR A 268 -2.62 11.14 -4.78
CA THR A 268 -2.75 12.50 -5.31
C THR A 268 -2.25 12.62 -6.74
N TYR A 269 -1.02 12.19 -7.02
CA TYR A 269 -0.37 12.47 -8.31
C TYR A 269 -1.08 11.85 -9.50
N PRO A 270 -1.62 10.60 -9.43
CA PRO A 270 -2.44 10.07 -10.50
C PRO A 270 -3.70 10.92 -10.78
N LEU A 271 -4.31 11.50 -9.74
CA LEU A 271 -5.49 12.36 -9.88
C LEU A 271 -5.14 13.68 -10.58
N TRP A 272 -4.05 14.33 -10.15
CA TRP A 272 -3.57 15.53 -10.81
C TRP A 272 -3.17 15.27 -12.27
N TYR A 273 -2.53 14.14 -12.57
CA TYR A 273 -2.24 13.76 -13.95
C TYR A 273 -3.52 13.72 -14.80
N VAL A 274 -4.57 13.03 -14.36
CA VAL A 274 -5.80 12.93 -15.17
C VAL A 274 -6.57 14.25 -15.25
N GLN A 275 -6.41 15.16 -14.29
CA GLN A 275 -6.99 16.49 -14.37
C GLN A 275 -6.22 17.40 -15.32
N GLU A 276 -4.90 17.49 -15.16
CA GLU A 276 -4.04 18.46 -15.84
C GLU A 276 -3.66 18.03 -17.26
N VAL A 277 -3.52 16.72 -17.51
CA VAL A 277 -3.14 16.18 -18.82
C VAL A 277 -4.35 15.64 -19.58
N GLU A 278 -5.20 14.84 -18.94
CA GLU A 278 -6.33 14.19 -19.61
C GLU A 278 -7.62 15.05 -19.58
N GLY A 279 -7.65 16.14 -18.81
CA GLY A 279 -8.80 17.05 -18.72
C GLY A 279 -10.03 16.46 -18.02
N ILE A 280 -9.88 15.36 -17.26
CA ILE A 280 -10.97 14.63 -16.63
C ILE A 280 -11.34 15.26 -15.29
N ARG A 281 -12.64 15.55 -15.10
CA ARG A 281 -13.21 16.01 -13.81
C ARG A 281 -12.42 17.17 -13.18
N THR A 282 -12.06 18.16 -14.00
CA THR A 282 -11.41 19.41 -13.55
C THR A 282 -12.32 20.31 -12.71
N ASP A 283 -13.55 19.87 -12.45
CA ASP A 283 -14.49 20.46 -11.48
C ASP A 283 -14.21 20.02 -10.04
N VAL A 284 -13.60 18.85 -9.81
CA VAL A 284 -13.29 18.36 -8.46
C VAL A 284 -12.01 19.02 -7.95
N ARG A 285 -12.01 19.54 -6.72
CA ARG A 285 -10.77 20.00 -6.07
C ARG A 285 -10.09 18.84 -5.36
N VAL A 286 -8.93 18.41 -5.86
CA VAL A 286 -8.07 17.44 -5.18
C VAL A 286 -7.14 18.17 -4.20
N VAL A 287 -7.26 17.86 -2.91
CA VAL A 287 -6.52 18.51 -1.81
C VAL A 287 -5.63 17.50 -1.12
N ASN A 288 -4.31 17.65 -1.27
CA ASN A 288 -3.33 16.81 -0.58
C ASN A 288 -3.03 17.38 0.81
N LEU A 289 -3.35 16.63 1.86
CA LEU A 289 -3.18 17.07 3.24
C LEU A 289 -1.72 17.29 3.66
N GLN A 290 -0.75 16.61 3.05
CA GLN A 290 0.68 16.84 3.35
C GLN A 290 1.15 18.20 2.85
N PHE A 291 0.57 18.69 1.76
CA PHE A 291 0.87 20.03 1.24
C PHE A 291 -0.02 21.10 1.85
N LEU A 292 -1.17 20.74 2.44
CA LEU A 292 -2.09 21.65 3.14
C LEU A 292 -1.53 22.25 4.45
N SER A 293 -0.27 21.96 4.78
CA SER A 293 0.51 22.67 5.80
C SER A 293 1.40 23.77 5.23
N SER A 294 1.51 23.93 3.91
CA SER A 294 2.30 25.00 3.27
C SER A 294 1.45 26.24 3.01
N GLU A 295 1.97 27.41 3.37
CA GLU A 295 1.37 28.72 3.06
C GLU A 295 0.99 28.84 1.58
N SER A 296 1.94 28.53 0.69
CA SER A 296 1.75 28.66 -0.77
C SER A 296 0.64 27.76 -1.32
N TYR A 297 0.48 26.57 -0.73
CA TYR A 297 -0.54 25.62 -1.16
C TYR A 297 -1.92 26.02 -0.64
N ILE A 298 -2.02 26.53 0.60
CA ILE A 298 -3.26 27.12 1.14
C ILE A 298 -3.70 28.30 0.26
N ASP A 299 -2.78 29.19 -0.11
CA ASP A 299 -3.06 30.32 -1.01
C ASP A 299 -3.56 29.87 -2.39
N GLN A 300 -3.03 28.76 -2.91
CA GLN A 300 -3.50 28.17 -4.16
C GLN A 300 -4.93 27.61 -4.03
N MET A 301 -5.28 27.00 -2.89
CA MET A 301 -6.61 26.46 -2.65
C MET A 301 -7.69 27.55 -2.57
N LYS A 302 -7.30 28.78 -2.19
CA LYS A 302 -8.18 29.97 -2.14
C LYS A 302 -8.48 30.57 -3.52
N ARG A 303 -7.92 30.02 -4.61
CA ARG A 303 -8.15 30.48 -5.98
C ARG A 303 -8.92 29.45 -6.79
N GLN A 304 -9.72 29.91 -7.74
CA GLN A 304 -10.32 29.03 -8.74
C GLN A 304 -9.22 28.32 -9.54
N GLN A 305 -9.39 27.02 -9.77
CA GLN A 305 -8.50 26.21 -10.61
C GLN A 305 -9.38 25.45 -11.61
N HIS A 306 -9.17 25.69 -12.90
CA HIS A 306 -10.02 25.15 -13.96
C HIS A 306 -11.51 25.43 -13.70
N LYS A 307 -12.32 24.35 -13.62
CA LYS A 307 -13.77 24.41 -13.33
C LYS A 307 -14.06 24.31 -11.81
N SER A 308 -13.08 23.95 -10.98
CA SER A 308 -13.26 23.92 -9.53
C SER A 308 -13.26 25.33 -8.97
N ALA A 309 -14.32 25.69 -8.27
CA ALA A 309 -14.36 26.91 -7.46
C ALA A 309 -13.22 26.95 -6.41
N ALA A 310 -12.92 28.15 -5.90
CA ALA A 310 -12.06 28.33 -4.74
C ALA A 310 -12.61 27.58 -3.51
N LEU A 311 -11.72 27.14 -2.62
CA LEU A 311 -12.13 26.58 -1.33
C LEU A 311 -12.59 27.70 -0.38
N PRO A 312 -13.58 27.43 0.50
CA PRO A 312 -14.12 28.39 1.46
C PRO A 312 -13.19 28.53 2.68
N ILE A 313 -11.90 28.83 2.45
CA ILE A 313 -10.92 29.06 3.51
C ILE A 313 -10.98 30.54 3.88
N THR A 314 -11.46 30.85 5.07
CA THR A 314 -11.63 32.22 5.55
C THR A 314 -10.41 32.76 6.28
N MET A 315 -9.54 31.88 6.81
CA MET A 315 -8.30 32.30 7.49
C MET A 315 -7.49 33.24 6.60
N HIS A 316 -6.91 34.29 7.20
CA HIS A 316 -6.01 35.23 6.56
C HIS A 316 -4.57 34.68 6.53
N ASN A 317 -3.72 35.15 5.61
CA ASN A 317 -2.35 34.63 5.44
C ASN A 317 -1.54 34.71 6.75
N GLU A 318 -1.73 35.77 7.53
CA GLU A 318 -1.10 35.96 8.83
C GLU A 318 -1.40 34.83 9.82
N GLN A 319 -2.53 34.13 9.63
CA GLN A 319 -2.96 33.05 10.51
C GLN A 319 -2.35 31.69 10.15
N TYR A 320 -1.83 31.51 8.93
CA TYR A 320 -1.27 30.23 8.44
C TYR A 320 0.08 30.31 7.73
N LYS A 321 0.72 31.49 7.68
CA LYS A 321 2.09 31.62 7.14
C LYS A 321 3.09 30.67 7.81
N ASP A 322 4.15 30.29 7.11
CA ASP A 322 5.11 29.27 7.58
C ASP A 322 5.70 29.62 8.96
N GLY A 323 5.58 28.78 9.99
CA GLY A 323 6.00 29.10 11.36
C GLY A 323 4.88 29.59 12.28
N THR A 324 3.65 29.73 11.77
CA THR A 324 2.46 30.12 12.54
C THR A 324 1.48 28.96 12.57
N ARG A 325 1.10 28.51 13.78
CA ARG A 325 0.10 27.44 13.99
C ARG A 325 0.43 26.14 13.24
N ASP A 326 1.71 25.82 13.11
CA ASP A 326 2.15 24.58 12.45
C ASP A 326 1.77 23.33 13.26
N TYR A 327 1.73 23.49 14.58
CA TYR A 327 1.45 22.44 15.56
C TYR A 327 0.74 23.06 16.77
N LEU A 328 -0.44 22.55 17.13
CA LEU A 328 -1.18 22.99 18.31
C LEU A 328 -1.42 21.77 19.20
N THR A 329 -0.86 21.77 20.41
CA THR A 329 -1.00 20.65 21.35
C THR A 329 -2.41 20.59 21.92
N TYR A 330 -2.93 19.37 22.11
CA TYR A 330 -4.15 19.15 22.87
C TYR A 330 -3.90 19.29 24.38
N TYR A 331 -4.70 20.10 25.06
CA TYR A 331 -4.77 20.17 26.51
C TYR A 331 -6.21 19.94 26.96
N ASP A 332 -6.42 18.95 27.83
CA ASP A 332 -7.74 18.64 28.36
C ASP A 332 -8.17 19.69 29.39
N TYR A 333 -9.07 20.59 28.97
CA TYR A 333 -9.65 21.61 29.84
C TYR A 333 -10.92 21.11 30.58
N GLY A 334 -11.20 19.80 30.56
CA GLY A 334 -12.35 19.22 31.24
C GLY A 334 -13.69 19.54 30.56
N ILE A 335 -13.67 19.97 29.30
CA ILE A 335 -14.88 20.29 28.52
C ILE A 335 -15.64 18.97 28.24
N LYS A 336 -16.80 18.82 28.88
CA LYS A 336 -17.58 17.57 28.82
C LYS A 336 -18.42 17.47 27.55
N ASP A 337 -18.97 18.57 27.09
CA ASP A 337 -19.87 18.65 25.94
C ASP A 337 -19.12 18.85 24.62
N SER A 338 -19.74 18.50 23.50
CA SER A 338 -19.21 18.76 22.17
C SER A 338 -19.27 20.26 21.84
N VAL A 339 -18.18 20.82 21.32
CA VAL A 339 -18.04 22.24 20.95
C VAL A 339 -18.27 22.44 19.46
N GLU A 340 -19.00 23.49 19.09
CA GLU A 340 -19.29 23.80 17.69
C GLU A 340 -17.99 24.11 16.94
N LEU A 341 -17.80 23.48 15.77
CA LEU A 341 -16.54 23.55 15.03
C LEU A 341 -16.15 24.99 14.69
N SER A 342 -17.12 25.84 14.33
CA SER A 342 -16.89 27.25 14.01
C SER A 342 -16.44 28.06 15.23
N GLU A 343 -16.99 27.78 16.41
CA GLU A 343 -16.59 28.43 17.66
C GLU A 343 -15.17 28.00 18.04
N LEU A 344 -14.88 26.70 17.98
CA LEU A 344 -13.54 26.19 18.25
C LEU A 344 -12.51 26.78 17.29
N LEU A 345 -12.80 26.82 15.99
CA LEU A 345 -11.92 27.40 14.99
C LEU A 345 -11.58 28.87 15.30
N SER A 346 -12.55 29.64 15.79
CA SER A 346 -12.32 31.03 16.20
C SER A 346 -11.28 31.15 17.32
N VAL A 347 -11.31 30.23 18.29
CA VAL A 347 -10.32 30.17 19.39
C VAL A 347 -8.96 29.70 18.87
N LEU A 348 -8.93 28.63 18.07
CA LEU A 348 -7.68 28.08 17.51
C LEU A 348 -6.94 29.09 16.61
N THR A 349 -7.68 29.99 15.97
CA THR A 349 -7.16 31.00 15.05
C THR A 349 -7.04 32.40 15.68
N SER A 350 -7.40 32.54 16.95
CA SER A 350 -7.34 33.81 17.69
C SER A 350 -5.90 34.24 17.97
N ASP A 351 -5.67 35.55 17.92
CA ASP A 351 -4.43 36.17 18.37
C ASP A 351 -4.52 36.78 19.78
N ASN A 352 -5.72 36.76 20.39
CA ASN A 352 -5.90 37.23 21.76
C ASN A 352 -5.10 36.37 22.73
N LYS A 353 -4.52 37.02 23.74
CA LYS A 353 -3.71 36.37 24.76
C LYS A 353 -4.53 35.40 25.62
N ASP A 354 -5.80 35.73 25.87
CA ASP A 354 -6.70 34.94 26.72
C ASP A 354 -7.16 33.63 26.06
N ASP A 355 -7.02 33.52 24.74
CA ASP A 355 -7.33 32.32 23.95
C ASP A 355 -6.11 31.39 23.77
N LYS A 356 -4.98 31.72 24.42
CA LYS A 356 -3.69 31.02 24.31
C LYS A 356 -3.22 30.53 25.67
N ILE A 357 -2.35 29.52 25.66
CA ILE A 357 -1.65 29.06 26.87
C ILE A 357 -0.30 29.74 27.00
N GLU A 358 0.08 30.06 28.23
CA GLU A 358 1.43 30.52 28.56
C GLU A 358 2.37 29.32 28.71
N LEU A 359 3.47 29.33 27.96
CA LEU A 359 4.54 28.35 28.07
C LEU A 359 5.53 28.74 29.18
N SER A 360 6.37 27.80 29.60
CA SER A 360 7.35 28.02 30.68
C SER A 360 8.39 29.12 30.38
N ASP A 361 8.58 29.48 29.11
CA ASP A 361 9.46 30.58 28.69
C ASP A 361 8.74 31.94 28.60
N GLY A 362 7.47 32.02 29.02
CA GLY A 362 6.62 33.21 29.00
C GLY A 362 6.01 33.53 27.63
N SER A 363 6.25 32.69 26.61
CA SER A 363 5.59 32.81 25.31
C SER A 363 4.15 32.26 25.34
N PHE A 364 3.32 32.70 24.41
CA PHE A 364 1.91 32.28 24.33
C PHE A 364 1.67 31.47 23.05
N GLU A 365 1.01 30.32 23.17
CA GLU A 365 0.74 29.41 22.05
C GLU A 365 -0.74 29.06 21.93
N ASN A 366 -1.24 28.96 20.70
CA ASN A 366 -2.57 28.41 20.44
C ASN A 366 -2.58 26.92 20.75
N PHE A 367 -3.68 26.43 21.33
CA PHE A 367 -3.80 25.04 21.74
C PHE A 367 -5.22 24.53 21.49
N MET A 368 -5.41 23.22 21.50
CA MET A 368 -6.73 22.61 21.37
C MET A 368 -7.31 22.28 22.77
N PRO A 369 -8.39 22.96 23.23
CA PRO A 369 -8.95 22.77 24.58
C PRO A 369 -9.88 21.55 24.72
N THR A 370 -10.35 20.97 23.61
CA THR A 370 -11.23 19.79 23.60
C THR A 370 -11.05 19.01 22.31
N GLN A 371 -11.20 17.69 22.38
CA GLN A 371 -11.28 16.81 21.21
C GLN A 371 -12.72 16.54 20.75
N LYS A 372 -13.73 16.98 21.51
CA LYS A 372 -15.15 16.73 21.24
C LYS A 372 -15.72 17.84 20.37
N LEU A 373 -15.95 17.52 19.10
CA LEU A 373 -16.39 18.46 18.08
C LEU A 373 -17.85 18.18 17.70
N LYS A 374 -18.57 19.24 17.36
CA LYS A 374 -19.87 19.14 16.70
C LYS A 374 -20.04 20.13 15.55
N MET A 375 -20.96 19.80 14.65
CA MET A 375 -21.55 20.73 13.69
C MET A 375 -23.07 20.66 13.78
N THR A 376 -23.70 21.81 13.94
CA THR A 376 -25.17 21.91 13.91
C THR A 376 -25.69 21.84 12.47
N ILE A 377 -26.75 21.08 12.24
CA ILE A 377 -27.28 20.79 10.90
C ILE A 377 -28.74 21.26 10.81
N ASP A 378 -29.04 22.06 9.78
CA ASP A 378 -30.41 22.32 9.34
C ASP A 378 -30.83 21.32 8.24
N PRO A 379 -31.76 20.38 8.52
CA PRO A 379 -32.21 19.43 7.52
C PRO A 379 -32.82 20.07 6.28
N ASN A 380 -33.42 21.27 6.36
CA ASN A 380 -33.97 21.95 5.19
C ASN A 380 -32.86 22.40 4.25
N HIS A 381 -31.79 22.96 4.81
CA HIS A 381 -30.61 23.39 4.05
C HIS A 381 -29.88 22.21 3.38
N ILE A 382 -29.78 21.07 4.05
CA ILE A 382 -29.20 19.84 3.46
C ILE A 382 -30.00 19.36 2.24
N ILE A 383 -31.33 19.49 2.26
CA ILE A 383 -32.18 19.19 1.09
C ILE A 383 -32.01 20.27 0.01
N ALA A 384 -31.95 21.55 0.38
CA ALA A 384 -31.81 22.67 -0.55
C ALA A 384 -30.49 22.60 -1.34
N THR A 385 -29.40 22.20 -0.69
CA THR A 385 -28.08 21.96 -1.31
C THR A 385 -28.02 20.65 -2.10
N LYS A 386 -29.07 19.82 -2.06
CA LYS A 386 -29.12 18.47 -2.67
C LYS A 386 -28.02 17.54 -2.15
N THR A 387 -27.56 17.78 -0.92
CA THR A 387 -26.59 16.89 -0.25
C THR A 387 -27.23 15.54 0.05
N VAL A 388 -28.51 15.55 0.42
CA VAL A 388 -29.33 14.35 0.66
C VAL A 388 -30.66 14.52 -0.08
N ASP A 389 -31.17 13.44 -0.68
CA ASP A 389 -32.48 13.45 -1.34
C ASP A 389 -33.63 13.68 -0.34
N ILE A 390 -34.70 14.35 -0.78
CA ILE A 390 -35.87 14.65 0.05
C ILE A 390 -36.52 13.41 0.68
N ALA A 391 -36.47 12.26 -0.02
CA ALA A 391 -36.97 10.98 0.49
C ALA A 391 -36.23 10.50 1.75
N ASN A 392 -35.00 10.98 1.98
CA ASN A 392 -34.17 10.64 3.13
C ASN A 392 -34.12 11.76 4.19
N LYS A 393 -34.96 12.80 4.09
CA LYS A 393 -34.94 13.93 5.04
C LYS A 393 -35.02 13.50 6.51
N GLY A 394 -35.84 12.51 6.84
CA GLY A 394 -35.99 12.00 8.22
C GLY A 394 -34.75 11.28 8.79
N LYS A 395 -33.80 10.91 7.93
CA LYS A 395 -32.53 10.29 8.30
C LYS A 395 -31.44 11.31 8.59
N ILE A 396 -31.65 12.60 8.29
CA ILE A 396 -30.69 13.67 8.56
C ILE A 396 -30.58 13.85 10.09
N ALA A 397 -29.35 13.95 10.58
CA ALA A 397 -29.07 14.27 11.98
C ALA A 397 -29.17 15.79 12.18
N ASN A 398 -29.65 16.23 13.35
CA ASN A 398 -29.67 17.67 13.70
C ASN A 398 -28.29 18.18 14.13
N VAL A 399 -27.39 17.27 14.53
CA VAL A 399 -26.02 17.57 14.95
C VAL A 399 -25.12 16.44 14.49
N LEU A 400 -23.95 16.77 13.93
CA LEU A 400 -22.85 15.83 13.73
C LEU A 400 -21.87 15.97 14.87
N GLU A 401 -21.83 15.01 15.77
CA GLU A 401 -20.83 14.97 16.86
C GLU A 401 -19.75 13.94 16.57
N TRP A 402 -18.47 14.27 16.78
CA TRP A 402 -17.36 13.34 16.65
C TRP A 402 -16.16 13.74 17.54
N ASN A 403 -15.22 12.81 17.71
CA ASN A 403 -14.00 13.06 18.45
C ASN A 403 -12.82 13.19 17.49
N PHE A 404 -12.08 14.29 17.57
CA PHE A 404 -10.79 14.44 16.92
C PHE A 404 -9.74 13.61 17.65
N LYS A 405 -9.23 12.55 17.00
CA LYS A 405 -8.44 11.51 17.67
C LYS A 405 -6.95 11.83 17.80
N LYS A 406 -6.46 12.94 17.21
CA LYS A 406 -5.04 13.30 17.25
C LYS A 406 -4.72 14.09 18.54
N GLN A 407 -3.50 13.92 19.05
CA GLN A 407 -2.99 14.64 20.23
C GLN A 407 -2.52 16.07 19.90
N HIS A 408 -2.51 16.42 18.63
CA HIS A 408 -2.16 17.74 18.14
C HIS A 408 -2.93 18.03 16.86
N VAL A 409 -3.24 19.31 16.65
CA VAL A 409 -3.80 19.84 15.40
C VAL A 409 -2.63 20.34 14.56
N LEU A 410 -2.48 19.80 13.36
CA LEU A 410 -1.56 20.36 12.38
C LEU A 410 -2.23 21.48 11.59
N LYS A 411 -1.44 22.35 10.96
CA LYS A 411 -1.99 23.39 10.07
C LYS A 411 -2.92 22.84 8.97
N SER A 412 -2.64 21.64 8.46
CA SER A 412 -3.53 20.96 7.51
C SER A 412 -4.89 20.58 8.12
N ASP A 413 -4.92 20.13 9.38
CA ASP A 413 -6.16 19.87 10.12
C ASP A 413 -6.93 21.16 10.37
N LEU A 414 -6.24 22.24 10.78
CA LEU A 414 -6.83 23.55 11.00
C LEU A 414 -7.46 24.12 9.72
N THR A 415 -6.78 23.97 8.58
CA THR A 415 -7.31 24.38 7.27
C THR A 415 -8.52 23.55 6.86
N MET A 416 -8.52 22.25 7.18
CA MET A 416 -9.69 21.40 6.94
C MET A 416 -10.87 21.78 7.84
N PHE A 417 -10.64 22.14 9.11
CA PHE A 417 -11.69 22.69 9.99
C PHE A 417 -12.30 23.96 9.41
N ASP A 418 -11.48 24.89 8.90
CA ASP A 418 -11.94 26.11 8.24
C ASP A 418 -12.81 25.81 7.01
N ILE A 419 -12.37 24.88 6.15
CA ILE A 419 -13.17 24.42 5.01
C ILE A 419 -14.51 23.85 5.48
N LEU A 420 -14.52 22.95 6.47
CA LEU A 420 -15.75 22.30 6.94
C LEU A 420 -16.72 23.30 7.58
N ALA A 421 -16.22 24.22 8.41
CA ALA A 421 -17.03 25.24 9.07
C ALA A 421 -17.68 26.23 8.09
N HIS A 422 -17.02 26.55 6.99
CA HIS A 422 -17.46 27.59 6.05
C HIS A 422 -17.98 27.08 4.69
N ASN A 423 -17.92 25.77 4.43
CA ASN A 423 -18.46 25.17 3.21
C ASN A 423 -19.99 25.23 3.14
N ASP A 424 -20.67 25.24 4.30
CA ASP A 424 -22.14 25.36 4.37
C ASP A 424 -22.87 24.34 3.48
N TRP A 425 -22.29 23.14 3.35
CA TRP A 425 -22.76 22.05 2.47
C TRP A 425 -22.94 22.42 0.98
N LYS A 426 -22.39 23.56 0.52
CA LYS A 426 -22.48 24.00 -0.88
C LYS A 426 -21.66 23.15 -1.81
N ARG A 427 -20.55 22.59 -1.32
CA ARG A 427 -19.71 21.63 -2.06
C ARG A 427 -19.73 20.27 -1.37
N PRO A 428 -19.94 19.17 -2.11
CA PRO A 428 -19.76 17.83 -1.56
C PRO A 428 -18.34 17.61 -1.04
N VAL A 429 -18.20 17.08 0.17
CA VAL A 429 -16.90 16.80 0.79
C VAL A 429 -16.63 15.29 0.75
N TYR A 430 -15.47 14.92 0.24
CA TYR A 430 -15.02 13.55 0.08
C TYR A 430 -13.62 13.33 0.65
N PHE A 431 -13.36 12.09 1.02
CA PHE A 431 -12.04 11.58 1.39
C PHE A 431 -11.73 10.36 0.52
N ALA A 432 -10.50 10.28 0.00
CA ALA A 432 -10.06 9.07 -0.70
C ALA A 432 -10.14 7.86 0.24
N ALA A 433 -10.57 6.69 -0.24
CA ALA A 433 -10.79 5.53 0.61
C ALA A 433 -9.49 4.77 0.99
N SER A 434 -8.38 5.05 0.28
CA SER A 434 -7.06 4.45 0.50
C SER A 434 -6.21 5.12 1.58
N VAL A 435 -6.63 6.28 2.09
CA VAL A 435 -5.88 7.05 3.07
C VAL A 435 -5.97 6.45 4.48
N SER A 436 -5.03 6.82 5.33
CA SER A 436 -4.96 6.39 6.72
C SER A 436 -6.11 6.94 7.57
N GLU A 437 -6.48 6.21 8.62
CA GLU A 437 -7.62 6.53 9.51
C GLU A 437 -7.59 7.96 10.09
N ASP A 438 -6.40 8.48 10.37
CA ASP A 438 -6.21 9.81 10.94
C ASP A 438 -6.55 10.95 9.96
N THR A 439 -6.58 10.67 8.66
CA THR A 439 -7.01 11.62 7.60
C THR A 439 -8.48 11.98 7.73
N TYR A 440 -9.33 11.08 8.23
CA TYR A 440 -10.77 11.29 8.35
C TYR A 440 -11.18 12.14 9.56
N ILE A 441 -10.22 12.56 10.40
CA ILE A 441 -10.39 13.42 11.58
C ILE A 441 -11.51 13.01 12.55
N GLY A 442 -11.86 11.72 12.57
CA GLY A 442 -12.90 11.15 13.43
C GLY A 442 -14.32 11.18 12.86
N LEU A 443 -14.51 11.63 11.62
CA LEU A 443 -15.82 11.70 10.95
C LEU A 443 -16.33 10.33 10.46
N ASP A 444 -15.65 9.24 10.81
CA ASP A 444 -15.86 7.86 10.31
C ASP A 444 -17.34 7.44 10.21
N LYS A 445 -18.16 7.76 11.21
CA LYS A 445 -19.58 7.36 11.27
C LYS A 445 -20.53 8.15 10.35
N TYR A 446 -20.02 9.19 9.70
CA TYR A 446 -20.72 10.03 8.73
C TYR A 446 -20.17 9.85 7.32
N LEU A 447 -19.24 8.91 7.12
CA LEU A 447 -18.60 8.63 5.84
C LEU A 447 -19.30 7.48 5.12
N TYR A 448 -19.78 7.75 3.91
CA TYR A 448 -20.48 6.78 3.07
C TYR A 448 -19.70 6.53 1.80
N LEU A 449 -19.43 5.26 1.51
CA LEU A 449 -18.67 4.85 0.33
C LEU A 449 -19.49 5.04 -0.96
N GLU A 450 -18.93 5.79 -1.91
CA GLU A 450 -19.52 6.10 -3.23
C GLU A 450 -18.64 5.60 -4.39
N GLY A 451 -17.74 4.65 -4.11
CA GLY A 451 -16.76 4.19 -5.08
C GLY A 451 -15.40 4.02 -4.44
N TYR A 452 -14.41 4.75 -4.95
CA TYR A 452 -13.08 4.84 -4.34
C TYR A 452 -12.98 6.00 -3.34
N ALA A 453 -14.06 6.74 -3.10
CA ALA A 453 -14.09 7.83 -2.14
C ALA A 453 -15.25 7.67 -1.15
N TYR A 454 -15.04 8.14 0.07
CA TYR A 454 -16.06 8.32 1.09
C TYR A 454 -16.62 9.74 0.99
N ARG A 455 -17.94 9.87 0.92
CA ARG A 455 -18.64 11.16 1.04
C ARG A 455 -19.02 11.42 2.49
N LEU A 456 -18.78 12.64 2.96
CA LEU A 456 -19.33 13.11 4.22
C LEU A 456 -20.83 13.42 4.04
N LEU A 457 -21.68 12.74 4.81
CA LEU A 457 -23.13 12.96 4.80
C LEU A 457 -23.67 13.15 6.22
N PRO A 458 -24.57 14.13 6.46
CA PRO A 458 -25.06 14.45 7.78
C PRO A 458 -26.23 13.53 8.20
N LEU A 459 -26.05 12.22 8.07
CA LEU A 459 -27.06 11.22 8.38
C LEU A 459 -26.89 10.70 9.81
N LYS A 460 -27.99 10.31 10.44
CA LYS A 460 -27.97 9.65 11.75
C LYS A 460 -27.06 8.41 11.67
N PRO A 461 -26.03 8.30 12.52
CA PRO A 461 -25.14 7.16 12.53
C PRO A 461 -25.89 5.85 12.77
N SER A 462 -25.35 4.75 12.24
CA SER A 462 -25.82 3.42 12.59
C SER A 462 -25.62 3.15 14.08
N THR A 463 -26.60 2.51 14.72
CA THR A 463 -26.52 2.06 16.11
C THR A 463 -26.00 0.62 16.23
N ALA A 464 -25.53 0.02 15.14
CA ALA A 464 -24.99 -1.33 15.16
C ALA A 464 -23.71 -1.39 16.00
N GLU A 465 -23.60 -2.38 16.89
CA GLU A 465 -22.46 -2.55 17.80
C GLU A 465 -21.12 -2.71 17.06
N ASN A 466 -21.14 -3.31 15.86
CA ASN A 466 -19.96 -3.54 15.02
C ASN A 466 -19.92 -2.59 13.81
N PHE A 467 -20.19 -1.31 14.03
CA PHE A 467 -20.14 -0.32 12.96
C PHE A 467 -18.76 -0.29 12.28
N SER A 468 -18.75 -0.35 10.94
CA SER A 468 -17.57 -0.11 10.12
C SER A 468 -17.93 0.76 8.93
N LYS A 469 -17.18 1.86 8.73
CA LYS A 469 -17.36 2.75 7.57
C LYS A 469 -17.11 2.03 6.24
N THR A 470 -16.25 1.01 6.23
CA THR A 470 -15.95 0.21 5.02
C THR A 470 -17.14 -0.62 4.55
N GLU A 471 -18.15 -0.80 5.42
CA GLU A 471 -19.39 -1.51 5.14
C GLU A 471 -20.55 -0.57 4.78
N GLN A 472 -20.36 0.74 4.90
CA GLN A 472 -21.40 1.74 4.72
C GLN A 472 -21.33 2.36 3.32
N THR A 473 -22.36 2.15 2.50
CA THR A 473 -22.41 2.69 1.13
C THR A 473 -23.56 3.68 0.97
N ASN A 474 -23.38 4.71 0.15
CA ASN A 474 -24.51 5.38 -0.48
C ASN A 474 -24.91 4.58 -1.72
N SER A 475 -25.65 3.49 -1.50
CA SER A 475 -25.78 2.37 -2.45
C SER A 475 -26.30 2.77 -3.84
N ASN A 476 -27.21 3.76 -3.92
CA ASN A 476 -27.74 4.22 -5.20
C ASN A 476 -26.65 4.94 -6.04
N LEU A 477 -25.96 5.92 -5.46
CA LEU A 477 -24.88 6.62 -6.15
C LEU A 477 -23.71 5.67 -6.43
N ALA A 478 -23.29 4.90 -5.44
CA ALA A 478 -22.24 3.89 -5.57
C ALA A 478 -22.49 2.94 -6.76
N TYR A 479 -23.73 2.47 -6.93
CA TYR A 479 -24.15 1.68 -8.08
C TYR A 479 -24.00 2.44 -9.41
N GLN A 480 -24.48 3.69 -9.47
CA GLN A 480 -24.38 4.51 -10.68
C GLN A 480 -22.91 4.75 -11.06
N HIS A 481 -22.04 5.04 -10.09
CA HIS A 481 -20.61 5.19 -10.35
C HIS A 481 -19.99 3.89 -10.87
N TYR A 482 -20.21 2.77 -10.17
CA TYR A 482 -19.59 1.49 -10.51
C TYR A 482 -20.05 0.95 -11.87
N VAL A 483 -21.36 1.01 -12.16
CA VAL A 483 -21.93 0.43 -13.38
C VAL A 483 -21.89 1.38 -14.57
N ASN A 484 -22.00 2.70 -14.37
CA ASN A 484 -22.12 3.62 -15.50
C ASN A 484 -20.88 4.49 -15.74
N LYS A 485 -20.04 4.71 -14.73
CA LYS A 485 -18.90 5.65 -14.84
C LYS A 485 -17.52 4.99 -14.73
N PHE A 486 -17.40 3.87 -14.04
CA PHE A 486 -16.08 3.28 -13.77
C PHE A 486 -15.47 2.57 -14.97
N GLU A 487 -14.20 2.84 -15.24
CA GLU A 487 -13.37 2.07 -16.17
C GLU A 487 -12.64 0.97 -15.38
N LEU A 488 -12.84 -0.30 -15.74
CA LEU A 488 -12.28 -1.46 -15.03
C LEU A 488 -11.54 -2.43 -15.98
N GLY A 489 -11.38 -2.05 -17.25
CA GLY A 489 -10.86 -2.91 -18.30
C GLY A 489 -9.40 -3.30 -18.09
N GLY A 490 -8.61 -2.39 -17.51
CA GLY A 490 -7.18 -2.55 -17.24
C GLY A 490 -6.86 -3.77 -16.40
N PHE A 491 -7.74 -4.16 -15.48
CA PHE A 491 -7.55 -5.38 -14.68
C PHE A 491 -7.55 -6.65 -15.53
N LYS A 492 -8.25 -6.65 -16.67
CA LYS A 492 -8.33 -7.80 -17.57
C LYS A 492 -7.40 -7.72 -18.77
N THR A 493 -7.10 -6.52 -19.27
CA THR A 493 -6.27 -6.32 -20.46
C THR A 493 -4.77 -6.28 -20.16
N ALA A 494 -4.37 -5.79 -18.98
CA ALA A 494 -2.95 -5.65 -18.62
C ALA A 494 -2.21 -6.98 -18.71
N LYS A 495 -1.10 -7.05 -19.46
CA LYS A 495 -0.34 -8.30 -19.57
C LYS A 495 0.23 -8.76 -18.23
N TYR A 496 0.52 -7.84 -17.33
CA TYR A 496 0.95 -8.13 -15.98
C TYR A 496 0.33 -7.14 -14.98
N LEU A 497 -0.16 -7.69 -13.87
CA LEU A 497 -0.60 -6.95 -12.71
C LEU A 497 0.44 -7.17 -11.61
N ASP A 498 1.25 -6.16 -11.37
CA ASP A 498 2.19 -6.10 -10.25
C ASP A 498 1.42 -6.05 -8.91
N PRO A 499 2.09 -6.28 -7.77
CA PRO A 499 1.43 -6.31 -6.46
C PRO A 499 0.58 -5.08 -6.15
N GLU A 500 1.00 -3.87 -6.54
CA GLU A 500 0.21 -2.64 -6.29
C GLU A 500 -1.04 -2.60 -7.17
N SER A 501 -0.93 -2.94 -8.46
CA SER A 501 -2.12 -3.05 -9.31
C SER A 501 -3.08 -4.14 -8.83
N ARG A 502 -2.56 -5.26 -8.28
CA ARG A 502 -3.38 -6.31 -7.66
C ARG A 502 -4.06 -5.79 -6.38
N ARG A 503 -3.38 -5.00 -5.54
CA ARG A 503 -3.96 -4.38 -4.35
C ARG A 503 -5.15 -3.47 -4.70
N VAL A 504 -5.02 -2.64 -5.74
CA VAL A 504 -6.12 -1.80 -6.25
C VAL A 504 -7.28 -2.65 -6.77
N MET A 505 -6.98 -3.72 -7.52
CA MET A 505 -7.98 -4.68 -7.99
C MET A 505 -8.73 -5.34 -6.82
N GLN A 506 -8.01 -5.75 -5.77
CA GLN A 506 -8.60 -6.34 -4.57
C GLN A 506 -9.49 -5.34 -3.83
N GLY A 507 -9.06 -4.09 -3.66
CA GLY A 507 -9.91 -3.04 -3.08
C GLY A 507 -11.19 -2.78 -3.89
N THR A 508 -11.08 -2.85 -5.22
CA THR A 508 -12.24 -2.75 -6.13
C THR A 508 -13.22 -3.91 -5.94
N LEU A 509 -12.70 -5.13 -5.76
CA LEU A 509 -13.52 -6.31 -5.49
C LEU A 509 -14.18 -6.23 -4.10
N SER A 510 -13.45 -5.78 -3.08
CA SER A 510 -14.02 -5.54 -1.74
C SER A 510 -15.17 -4.53 -1.79
N PHE A 511 -14.99 -3.41 -2.50
CA PHE A 511 -16.07 -2.43 -2.71
C PHE A 511 -17.28 -3.05 -3.41
N ALA A 512 -17.07 -3.79 -4.51
CA ALA A 512 -18.15 -4.45 -5.24
C ALA A 512 -18.91 -5.46 -4.35
N ASN A 513 -18.19 -6.19 -3.49
CA ASN A 513 -18.78 -7.11 -2.53
C ASN A 513 -19.66 -6.38 -1.50
N THR A 514 -19.14 -5.30 -0.89
CA THR A 514 -19.88 -4.48 0.08
C THR A 514 -21.14 -3.89 -0.57
N LEU A 515 -20.98 -3.26 -1.74
CA LEU A 515 -22.10 -2.65 -2.47
C LEU A 515 -23.18 -3.68 -2.81
N THR A 516 -22.78 -4.86 -3.27
CA THR A 516 -23.72 -5.94 -3.63
C THR A 516 -24.48 -6.42 -2.40
N ARG A 517 -23.79 -6.67 -1.28
CA ARG A 517 -24.43 -7.07 -0.02
C ARG A 517 -25.45 -6.03 0.44
N ASN A 518 -25.09 -4.75 0.40
CA ASN A 518 -25.97 -3.67 0.82
C ASN A 518 -27.19 -3.54 -0.12
N LEU A 519 -27.00 -3.67 -1.43
CA LEU A 519 -28.10 -3.70 -2.39
C LEU A 519 -29.04 -4.89 -2.17
N ILE A 520 -28.53 -6.06 -1.79
CA ILE A 520 -29.36 -7.23 -1.42
C ILE A 520 -30.20 -6.91 -0.18
N GLN A 521 -29.57 -6.38 0.88
CA GLN A 521 -30.24 -5.99 2.13
C GLN A 521 -31.31 -4.90 1.90
N GLU A 522 -31.08 -4.00 0.95
CA GLU A 522 -32.03 -2.97 0.52
C GLU A 522 -33.12 -3.50 -0.45
N ASN A 523 -33.20 -4.82 -0.68
CA ASN A 523 -34.11 -5.47 -1.62
C ASN A 523 -33.94 -5.02 -3.09
N LYS A 524 -32.78 -4.48 -3.47
CA LYS A 524 -32.42 -4.04 -4.84
C LYS A 524 -31.68 -5.13 -5.61
N VAL A 525 -32.27 -6.32 -5.67
CA VAL A 525 -31.64 -7.55 -6.18
C VAL A 525 -31.14 -7.41 -7.62
N GLN A 526 -31.87 -6.74 -8.51
CA GLN A 526 -31.44 -6.58 -9.90
C GLN A 526 -30.17 -5.70 -10.01
N MET A 527 -30.07 -4.64 -9.21
CA MET A 527 -28.87 -3.81 -9.15
C MET A 527 -27.68 -4.62 -8.62
N ALA A 528 -27.89 -5.43 -7.59
CA ALA A 528 -26.88 -6.33 -7.05
C ALA A 528 -26.34 -7.32 -8.11
N LYS A 529 -27.24 -7.92 -8.92
CA LYS A 529 -26.86 -8.78 -10.05
C LYS A 529 -26.00 -8.05 -11.07
N ASN A 530 -26.40 -6.85 -11.48
CA ASN A 530 -25.65 -6.05 -12.46
C ASN A 530 -24.23 -5.71 -11.98
N VAL A 531 -24.05 -5.43 -10.68
CA VAL A 531 -22.72 -5.20 -10.08
C VAL A 531 -21.87 -6.46 -10.23
N MET A 532 -22.37 -7.62 -9.79
CA MET A 532 -21.65 -8.88 -9.84
C MET A 532 -21.33 -9.34 -11.27
N GLU A 533 -22.27 -9.21 -12.22
CA GLU A 533 -22.03 -9.51 -13.63
C GLU A 533 -20.90 -8.65 -14.21
N ARG A 534 -20.89 -7.35 -13.91
CA ARG A 534 -19.80 -6.46 -14.32
C ARG A 534 -18.48 -6.86 -13.66
N THR A 535 -18.48 -7.17 -12.36
CA THR A 535 -17.30 -7.61 -11.61
C THR A 535 -16.70 -8.87 -12.24
N LEU A 536 -17.50 -9.90 -12.50
CA LEU A 536 -17.06 -11.15 -13.14
C LEU A 536 -16.51 -10.92 -14.55
N LYS A 537 -17.05 -9.94 -15.28
CA LYS A 537 -16.59 -9.60 -16.63
C LYS A 537 -15.25 -8.85 -16.63
N ALA A 538 -15.07 -7.90 -15.70
CA ALA A 538 -13.99 -6.92 -15.72
C ALA A 538 -12.78 -7.29 -14.85
N ILE A 539 -12.99 -8.01 -13.74
CA ILE A 539 -11.93 -8.32 -12.76
C ILE A 539 -11.37 -9.73 -13.01
N ARG A 540 -10.04 -9.87 -12.91
CA ARG A 540 -9.38 -11.19 -12.91
C ARG A 540 -9.52 -11.83 -11.53
N LEU A 541 -10.11 -13.02 -11.49
CA LEU A 541 -10.37 -13.76 -10.26
C LEU A 541 -9.37 -14.91 -10.04
N GLN A 542 -8.12 -14.77 -10.49
CA GLN A 542 -7.07 -15.75 -10.17
C GLN A 542 -6.73 -15.69 -8.66
N ASN A 543 -6.37 -16.83 -8.06
CA ASN A 543 -5.79 -16.85 -6.71
C ASN A 543 -4.28 -16.60 -6.83
N CYS A 544 -3.76 -15.59 -6.13
CA CYS A 544 -2.34 -15.25 -6.13
C CYS A 544 -1.66 -15.52 -4.78
N SER A 545 -2.38 -15.38 -3.68
CA SER A 545 -1.93 -15.73 -2.32
C SER A 545 -3.09 -16.31 -1.51
N ILE A 546 -2.80 -16.95 -0.36
CA ILE A 546 -3.85 -17.39 0.57
C ILE A 546 -4.65 -16.18 1.08
N SER A 547 -3.98 -15.09 1.44
CA SER A 547 -4.62 -13.85 1.91
C SER A 547 -5.62 -13.26 0.89
N ASP A 548 -5.31 -13.31 -0.41
CA ASP A 548 -6.23 -12.84 -1.46
C ASP A 548 -7.55 -13.63 -1.51
N THR A 549 -7.57 -14.86 -0.98
CA THR A 549 -8.78 -15.69 -0.96
C THR A 549 -9.83 -15.20 0.03
N LEU A 550 -9.47 -14.36 1.02
CA LEU A 550 -10.41 -13.76 1.96
C LEU A 550 -11.47 -12.92 1.24
N ASN A 551 -11.06 -12.11 0.27
CA ASN A 551 -11.99 -11.31 -0.54
C ASN A 551 -12.94 -12.18 -1.38
N LYS A 552 -12.53 -13.41 -1.72
CA LYS A 552 -13.38 -14.34 -2.48
C LYS A 552 -14.50 -14.92 -1.65
N VAL A 553 -14.37 -14.97 -0.33
CA VAL A 553 -15.47 -15.39 0.56
C VAL A 553 -16.69 -14.50 0.34
N GLY A 554 -16.50 -13.17 0.40
CA GLY A 554 -17.58 -12.21 0.16
C GLY A 554 -18.16 -12.31 -1.25
N LEU A 555 -17.31 -12.49 -2.26
CA LEU A 555 -17.74 -12.69 -3.65
C LEU A 555 -18.64 -13.94 -3.77
N ILE A 556 -18.19 -15.08 -3.25
CA ILE A 556 -18.90 -16.36 -3.33
C ILE A 556 -20.24 -16.29 -2.58
N GLN A 557 -20.26 -15.69 -1.40
CA GLN A 557 -21.49 -15.50 -0.62
C GLN A 557 -22.51 -14.65 -1.38
N ASN A 558 -22.09 -13.52 -1.95
CA ASN A 558 -22.95 -12.67 -2.76
C ASN A 558 -23.49 -13.40 -4.00
N LEU A 559 -22.65 -14.12 -4.73
CA LEU A 559 -23.07 -14.83 -5.94
C LEU A 559 -24.07 -15.97 -5.62
N TYR A 560 -23.87 -16.71 -4.52
CA TYR A 560 -24.84 -17.69 -4.06
C TYR A 560 -26.18 -17.06 -3.67
N GLN A 561 -26.18 -15.96 -2.91
CA GLN A 561 -27.39 -15.23 -2.53
C GLN A 561 -28.17 -14.72 -3.76
N LEU A 562 -27.48 -14.39 -4.85
CA LEU A 562 -28.09 -13.94 -6.10
C LEU A 562 -28.50 -15.08 -7.04
N GLY A 563 -28.22 -16.34 -6.69
CA GLY A 563 -28.54 -17.53 -7.49
C GLY A 563 -27.62 -17.75 -8.70
N MET A 564 -26.42 -17.17 -8.73
CA MET A 564 -25.47 -17.27 -9.84
C MET A 564 -24.61 -18.56 -9.75
N LEU A 565 -25.26 -19.73 -9.68
CA LEU A 565 -24.66 -20.98 -9.19
C LEU A 565 -23.45 -21.48 -10.00
N SER A 566 -23.52 -21.48 -11.33
CA SER A 566 -22.46 -22.08 -12.17
C SER A 566 -21.10 -21.40 -11.96
N ASN A 567 -21.05 -20.07 -12.06
CA ASN A 567 -19.83 -19.30 -11.80
C ASN A 567 -19.36 -19.46 -10.35
N THR A 568 -20.31 -19.49 -9.41
CA THR A 568 -19.99 -19.60 -7.98
C THR A 568 -19.29 -20.92 -7.66
N ASN A 569 -19.86 -22.04 -8.11
CA ASN A 569 -19.29 -23.37 -7.90
C ASN A 569 -17.89 -23.48 -8.50
N GLN A 570 -17.66 -22.91 -9.68
CA GLN A 570 -16.34 -22.90 -10.32
C GLN A 570 -15.31 -22.10 -9.48
N ILE A 571 -15.67 -20.90 -9.02
CA ILE A 571 -14.79 -20.07 -8.20
C ILE A 571 -14.52 -20.71 -6.84
N THR A 572 -15.53 -21.31 -6.21
CA THR A 572 -15.40 -22.06 -4.96
C THR A 572 -14.44 -23.23 -5.14
N ALA A 573 -14.63 -24.09 -6.14
CA ALA A 573 -13.76 -25.23 -6.40
C ALA A 573 -12.30 -24.82 -6.70
N ALA A 574 -12.12 -23.75 -7.49
CA ALA A 574 -10.78 -23.21 -7.79
C ALA A 574 -10.08 -22.67 -6.54
N THR A 575 -10.80 -22.00 -5.65
CA THR A 575 -10.28 -21.49 -4.37
C THR A 575 -9.92 -22.62 -3.42
N THR A 576 -10.80 -23.63 -3.28
CA THR A 576 -10.51 -24.83 -2.47
C THR A 576 -9.28 -25.58 -2.98
N SER A 577 -9.17 -25.78 -4.31
CA SER A 577 -8.00 -26.45 -4.90
C SER A 577 -6.72 -25.64 -4.74
N PHE A 578 -6.79 -24.32 -4.76
CA PHE A 578 -5.63 -23.46 -4.54
C PHE A 578 -5.13 -23.63 -3.10
N ILE A 579 -5.99 -23.44 -2.10
CA ILE A 579 -5.62 -23.56 -0.68
C ILE A 579 -5.06 -24.95 -0.36
N ALA A 580 -5.65 -26.01 -0.92
CA ALA A 580 -5.13 -27.37 -0.75
C ALA A 580 -3.67 -27.52 -1.20
N LYS A 581 -3.30 -26.96 -2.36
CA LYS A 581 -1.92 -27.01 -2.87
C LYS A 581 -0.96 -26.19 -2.01
N GLU A 582 -1.41 -25.04 -1.51
CA GLU A 582 -0.63 -24.23 -0.57
C GLU A 582 -0.41 -25.00 0.75
N PHE A 583 -1.43 -25.68 1.28
CA PHE A 583 -1.30 -26.53 2.48
C PHE A 583 -0.36 -27.71 2.27
N ASP A 584 -0.42 -28.39 1.11
CA ASP A 584 0.49 -29.48 0.77
C ASP A 584 1.95 -29.02 0.74
N TYR A 585 2.20 -27.78 0.29
CA TYR A 585 3.52 -27.14 0.36
C TYR A 585 3.93 -26.85 1.80
N ILE A 586 3.08 -26.20 2.58
CA ILE A 586 3.40 -25.86 3.98
C ILE A 586 3.74 -27.13 4.77
N LEU A 587 2.93 -28.19 4.64
CA LEU A 587 3.15 -29.48 5.31
C LEU A 587 4.45 -30.18 4.90
N SER A 588 5.07 -29.79 3.78
CA SER A 588 6.36 -30.32 3.33
C SER A 588 7.56 -29.63 3.96
N LEU A 589 7.36 -28.47 4.59
CA LEU A 589 8.41 -27.69 5.23
C LEU A 589 8.77 -28.24 6.61
N LYS A 590 9.90 -27.79 7.16
CA LYS A 590 10.29 -28.11 8.55
C LYS A 590 9.32 -27.46 9.55
N PRO A 591 9.14 -28.01 10.77
CA PRO A 591 8.22 -27.46 11.76
C PRO A 591 8.38 -25.96 12.04
N GLU A 592 9.61 -25.46 12.18
CA GLU A 592 9.88 -24.02 12.38
C GLU A 592 9.41 -23.15 11.22
N GLN A 593 9.51 -23.66 9.98
CA GLN A 593 9.04 -22.99 8.77
C GLN A 593 7.51 -23.09 8.62
N GLN A 594 6.90 -24.18 9.09
CA GLN A 594 5.44 -24.27 9.19
C GLN A 594 4.90 -23.23 10.17
N GLN A 595 5.57 -23.07 11.31
CA GLN A 595 5.20 -22.10 12.34
C GLN A 595 5.29 -20.65 11.84
N SER A 596 6.28 -20.32 11.02
CA SER A 596 6.38 -18.97 10.44
C SER A 596 5.26 -18.66 9.43
N LEU A 597 4.57 -19.68 8.91
CA LEU A 597 3.43 -19.58 8.00
C LEU A 597 2.08 -19.87 8.69
N ILE A 598 2.02 -19.86 10.02
CA ILE A 598 0.81 -20.20 10.77
C ILE A 598 -0.38 -19.27 10.43
N ASN A 599 -0.11 -17.99 10.15
CA ASN A 599 -1.15 -17.04 9.74
C ASN A 599 -1.79 -17.45 8.41
N ASP A 600 -0.99 -17.91 7.45
CA ASP A 600 -1.50 -18.41 6.17
C ASP A 600 -2.34 -19.67 6.37
N VAL A 601 -1.92 -20.58 7.27
CA VAL A 601 -2.70 -21.76 7.65
C VAL A 601 -4.05 -21.37 8.25
N GLN A 602 -4.06 -20.43 9.20
CA GLN A 602 -5.28 -19.93 9.85
C GLN A 602 -6.25 -19.29 8.85
N ILE A 603 -5.74 -18.43 7.95
CA ILE A 603 -6.55 -17.82 6.89
C ILE A 603 -7.11 -18.90 5.96
N GLY A 604 -6.29 -19.85 5.53
CA GLY A 604 -6.72 -20.94 4.65
C GLY A 604 -7.85 -21.77 5.27
N PHE A 605 -7.74 -22.10 6.56
CA PHE A 605 -8.81 -22.80 7.29
C PHE A 605 -10.07 -21.96 7.39
N PHE A 606 -9.95 -20.69 7.76
CA PHE A 606 -11.10 -19.79 7.83
C PHE A 606 -11.83 -19.75 6.47
N VAL A 607 -11.11 -19.58 5.38
CA VAL A 607 -11.71 -19.54 4.04
C VAL A 607 -12.39 -20.88 3.72
N LEU A 608 -11.73 -22.02 3.90
CA LEU A 608 -12.33 -23.32 3.65
C LEU A 608 -13.60 -23.56 4.49
N GLN A 609 -13.62 -23.15 5.76
CA GLN A 609 -14.81 -23.22 6.62
C GLN A 609 -15.95 -22.33 6.11
N GLN A 610 -15.65 -21.12 5.63
CA GLN A 610 -16.67 -20.25 5.03
C GLN A 610 -17.22 -20.83 3.71
N LEU A 611 -16.38 -21.49 2.91
CA LEU A 611 -16.80 -22.17 1.69
C LEU A 611 -17.67 -23.40 1.99
N ASP A 612 -17.31 -24.19 3.00
CA ASP A 612 -18.11 -25.32 3.49
C ASP A 612 -19.51 -24.84 3.89
N ARG A 613 -19.59 -23.85 4.79
CA ARG A 613 -20.88 -23.26 5.23
C ARG A 613 -21.69 -22.68 4.08
N SER A 614 -21.04 -21.98 3.14
CA SER A 614 -21.72 -21.37 2.00
C SER A 614 -22.31 -22.43 1.05
N THR A 615 -21.56 -23.51 0.80
CA THR A 615 -22.01 -24.62 -0.06
C THR A 615 -23.10 -25.45 0.60
N GLU A 616 -23.05 -25.65 1.91
CA GLU A 616 -24.11 -26.32 2.70
C GLU A 616 -25.42 -25.52 2.64
N ASN A 617 -25.38 -24.23 2.99
CA ASN A 617 -26.55 -23.35 3.01
C ASN A 617 -27.26 -23.25 1.64
N HIS A 618 -26.52 -23.42 0.54
CA HIS A 618 -27.04 -23.34 -0.83
C HIS A 618 -27.13 -24.71 -1.52
N GLN A 619 -27.12 -25.80 -0.74
CA GLN A 619 -27.37 -27.18 -1.19
C GLN A 619 -26.43 -27.70 -2.30
N GLN A 620 -25.18 -27.23 -2.34
CA GLN A 620 -24.15 -27.68 -3.29
C GLN A 620 -23.46 -28.96 -2.78
N LYS A 621 -24.22 -30.07 -2.70
CA LYS A 621 -23.86 -31.31 -1.98
C LYS A 621 -22.48 -31.88 -2.31
N GLU A 622 -22.18 -32.08 -3.59
CA GLU A 622 -20.90 -32.68 -4.02
C GLU A 622 -19.70 -31.81 -3.66
N LEU A 623 -19.83 -30.51 -3.90
CA LEU A 623 -18.76 -29.55 -3.60
C LEU A 623 -18.56 -29.40 -2.09
N ASN A 624 -19.66 -29.33 -1.33
CA ASN A 624 -19.62 -29.32 0.13
C ASN A 624 -18.89 -30.53 0.69
N LYS A 625 -19.25 -31.74 0.25
CA LYS A 625 -18.60 -32.99 0.68
C LYS A 625 -17.09 -32.97 0.42
N ALA A 626 -16.68 -32.55 -0.78
CA ALA A 626 -15.26 -32.46 -1.13
C ALA A 626 -14.47 -31.45 -0.27
N ILE A 627 -15.08 -30.31 0.08
CA ILE A 627 -14.46 -29.31 0.98
C ILE A 627 -14.34 -29.88 2.39
N LYS A 628 -15.39 -30.52 2.90
CA LYS A 628 -15.44 -31.10 4.25
C LYS A 628 -14.42 -32.22 4.45
N GLU A 629 -14.23 -33.07 3.44
CA GLU A 629 -13.18 -34.10 3.45
C GLU A 629 -11.78 -33.49 3.52
N LYS A 630 -11.52 -32.41 2.75
CA LYS A 630 -10.24 -31.69 2.80
C LYS A 630 -10.01 -31.02 4.16
N LEU A 631 -11.01 -30.34 4.71
CA LEU A 631 -10.95 -29.73 6.03
C LEU A 631 -10.55 -30.75 7.09
N LYS A 632 -11.24 -31.89 7.14
CA LYS A 632 -10.94 -32.97 8.10
C LYS A 632 -9.52 -33.52 7.93
N ASN A 633 -9.07 -33.73 6.69
CA ASN A 633 -7.74 -34.24 6.42
C ASN A 633 -6.64 -33.26 6.86
N TYR A 634 -6.75 -31.98 6.48
CA TYR A 634 -5.75 -30.99 6.83
C TYR A 634 -5.74 -30.67 8.32
N ASP A 635 -6.90 -30.64 8.98
CA ASP A 635 -7.00 -30.46 10.43
C ASP A 635 -6.19 -31.54 11.17
N ALA A 636 -6.37 -32.81 10.79
CA ALA A 636 -5.60 -33.91 11.36
C ALA A 636 -4.08 -33.81 11.09
N LEU A 637 -3.68 -33.38 9.88
CA LEU A 637 -2.28 -33.25 9.50
C LEU A 637 -1.58 -32.10 10.23
N PHE A 638 -2.21 -30.93 10.33
CA PHE A 638 -1.64 -29.79 11.03
C PHE A 638 -1.67 -29.96 12.55
N MET A 639 -2.72 -30.56 13.13
CA MET A 639 -2.75 -30.88 14.56
C MET A 639 -1.60 -31.79 14.98
N LYS A 640 -1.22 -32.76 14.15
CA LYS A 640 -0.07 -33.65 14.41
C LYS A 640 1.28 -32.91 14.38
N ASN A 641 1.40 -31.86 13.58
CA ASN A 641 2.66 -31.13 13.38
C ASN A 641 2.83 -29.93 14.34
N PHE A 642 1.73 -29.40 14.88
CA PHE A 642 1.72 -28.28 15.83
C PHE A 642 1.51 -28.70 17.30
N SER A 643 1.26 -29.99 17.56
CA SER A 643 1.35 -30.61 18.89
C SER A 643 2.78 -30.96 19.24
#